data_AF-A0A2H6EZZ7-F1
#
_entry.id   AF-A0A2H6EZZ7-F1
#
_cell.length_a   1.000
_cell.length_b   1.000
_cell.length_c   1.000
_cell.angle_alpha   90.00
_cell.angle_beta   90.00
_cell.angle_gamma   90.00
#
_symmetry.space_group_name_H-M   'P 1'
#
loop_
_entity.id
_entity.type
_entity.pdbx_description
1 polymer ?
#
loop_
_entity_poly.entity_id
_entity_poly.type
_entity_poly.pdbx_seq_one_letter_code
_entity_poly.pdbx_strand_id
1 'polypeptide(L)'
;MYQSDLKRTDNQADYLIIAHPYFAENEELEKLIQLRRSQGLSVKMALTDEIYDLFSDGEKSPVGIKNFLTYAYKNWKKPAPLYVLLVGDGNYLVRKKRAQRVNFIPVYHYQTLKFGAAASDTWYALISGNDLIPDYYIGRLPARTNETLNNMLEKILDYETHPSNGEWRNRLLMIAGQGKYFHDQNTELAGKYLPQNYLVQKFYTSPMSDPFYGDTQKLLTYFNKGVSYANFMGHGGGAVWADNLLFRFDDLKLLRNAPGYPIVSSMTCFTGAFDSPGEVSCLGEQMLKLDHQGAAAFLGASGIGWVWNDYYLLQQLIDHLFVHPAATIGEAVTFAKIDYQAKYFTLQRESMVHQYNLLGDPALHLVFPKDSLKIEMVRKGISPGDSLQVKLTAPIENGRLSIALIDSIGLVVKSDEIPYRSNPQWIRISVPETSHPGLYRLKFDLYPDAGRVNYHGSVPVAVGQFAVVSIHQMPRTVIVGDSVTIQAEVVSLPENSEVFCVFESPVKDSLKMALNPVTNAFGTTRPMVFKRTGRVLYHLSILTPGKRVQSSAQSFRVNAPGDLRIQPQSIRVAVDDRIRLAAVVRNIGITAFKNITISFRQILDTDSIFLGKTQIDLSSYETATVNVPVILPPGRITIRATVDPENRIREKNEANNSTQSTLETPAFYFVPGKGFLEGSGKTDSVCVRNGISVVVPPKSQSVPFVLSFENEPWSRYKTGQMVQVVKPEKWKTPVLVLKDNPHVEMSAGLRIVPGDSIVNRLSDNLSLFRFYPEEKTWAKVLNTSLKDSVLAARTDGFGAFAFLKNRDRMPPEIKISINKRAFYDGGDAGENPKFTIEIRDANGVHPNPTAQKIFMDGSPINRQQSEFRQNFGADNLILTLSPELSPGDHQLSVRGMDCMGNVSEVKSVRFKIAADFDLKVLGNYPNPFRDQTVFAYELTAQAEDISLKIFTVSGRLVRRFEALDFLDDPDPLEPGYHELTWDGTDGNGEDVANGVYYFKFTVKDNRKKIEKIGKIARIK
;
A
#
# COMPACT_ATOMS: atom_id res chain seq x y z
N MET A 1 -32.76 -5.32 12.89
CA MET A 1 -31.80 -4.71 11.94
C MET A 1 -31.34 -3.39 12.55
N TYR A 2 -30.11 -3.31 13.06
CA TYR A 2 -29.50 -2.03 13.39
C TYR A 2 -29.16 -1.31 12.08
N GLN A 3 -29.60 -0.06 11.94
CA GLN A 3 -29.29 0.76 10.78
C GLN A 3 -27.91 1.38 11.02
N SER A 4 -26.88 0.89 10.31
CA SER A 4 -25.50 1.41 10.47
C SER A 4 -25.42 2.89 10.13
N ASP A 5 -24.62 3.63 10.91
CA ASP A 5 -24.55 5.08 10.87
C ASP A 5 -23.32 5.63 10.11
N LEU A 6 -22.49 4.75 9.54
CA LEU A 6 -21.19 5.11 8.94
C LEU A 6 -21.31 6.04 7.72
N LYS A 7 -22.44 6.00 7.01
CA LYS A 7 -22.77 6.91 5.88
C LYS A 7 -23.39 8.24 6.31
N ARG A 8 -23.51 8.53 7.61
CA ARG A 8 -23.96 9.86 8.05
C ARG A 8 -22.81 10.86 7.92
N THR A 9 -23.11 12.02 7.34
CA THR A 9 -22.15 13.11 7.14
C THR A 9 -21.90 13.95 8.39
N ASP A 10 -22.73 13.79 9.43
CA ASP A 10 -22.60 14.49 10.71
C ASP A 10 -21.67 13.79 11.72
N ASN A 11 -21.16 12.59 11.38
CA ASN A 11 -20.13 11.89 12.14
C ASN A 11 -18.88 12.77 12.33
N GLN A 12 -18.24 12.62 13.50
CA GLN A 12 -17.00 13.31 13.89
C GLN A 12 -16.15 12.35 14.73
N ALA A 13 -14.86 12.24 14.45
CA ALA A 13 -13.88 11.47 15.23
C ALA A 13 -12.47 11.93 14.89
N ASP A 14 -11.60 12.08 15.88
CA ASP A 14 -10.14 12.22 15.69
C ASP A 14 -9.47 10.86 15.53
N TYR A 15 -10.01 9.86 16.25
CA TYR A 15 -9.47 8.52 16.38
C TYR A 15 -10.50 7.47 15.94
N LEU A 16 -10.23 6.82 14.81
CA LEU A 16 -11.12 5.84 14.21
C LEU A 16 -10.55 4.43 14.46
N ILE A 17 -11.32 3.59 15.14
CA ILE A 17 -11.02 2.17 15.34
C ILE A 17 -11.79 1.38 14.30
N ILE A 18 -11.08 0.61 13.47
CA ILE A 18 -11.69 -0.39 12.58
C ILE A 18 -11.43 -1.76 13.20
N ALA A 19 -12.49 -2.40 13.72
CA ALA A 19 -12.38 -3.66 14.44
C ALA A 19 -13.23 -4.74 13.79
N HIS A 20 -12.74 -5.99 13.80
CA HIS A 20 -13.59 -7.11 13.46
C HIS A 20 -14.64 -7.34 14.58
N PRO A 21 -15.91 -7.71 14.27
CA PRO A 21 -16.97 -7.89 15.28
C PRO A 21 -16.59 -8.78 16.46
N TYR A 22 -15.73 -9.78 16.24
CA TYR A 22 -15.17 -10.64 17.28
C TYR A 22 -14.49 -9.89 18.44
N PHE A 23 -13.97 -8.68 18.20
CA PHE A 23 -13.29 -7.85 19.20
C PHE A 23 -14.12 -6.65 19.68
N ALA A 24 -15.36 -6.48 19.19
CA ALA A 24 -16.15 -5.27 19.43
C ALA A 24 -16.48 -5.03 20.91
N GLU A 25 -16.73 -6.11 21.66
CA GLU A 25 -17.13 -6.07 23.08
C GLU A 25 -15.95 -6.34 24.03
N ASN A 26 -14.70 -6.15 23.57
CA ASN A 26 -13.52 -6.38 24.39
C ASN A 26 -13.34 -5.28 25.46
N GLU A 27 -13.28 -5.67 26.73
CA GLU A 27 -13.20 -4.73 27.87
C GLU A 27 -11.91 -3.89 27.89
N GLU A 28 -10.76 -4.47 27.53
CA GLU A 28 -9.49 -3.75 27.46
C GLU A 28 -9.50 -2.73 26.32
N LEU A 29 -10.18 -3.04 25.21
CA LEU A 29 -10.32 -2.11 24.08
C LEU A 29 -11.16 -0.90 24.50
N GLU A 30 -12.21 -1.11 25.30
CA GLU A 30 -12.98 0.00 25.87
C GLU A 30 -12.13 0.85 26.83
N LYS A 31 -11.25 0.26 27.63
CA LYS A 31 -10.30 1.03 28.47
C LYS A 31 -9.37 1.91 27.61
N LEU A 32 -8.88 1.40 26.48
CA LEU A 32 -8.10 2.20 25.54
C LEU A 32 -8.92 3.36 24.96
N ILE A 33 -10.18 3.11 24.58
CA ILE A 33 -11.10 4.14 24.10
C ILE A 33 -11.28 5.24 25.15
N GLN A 34 -11.49 4.87 26.42
CA GLN A 34 -11.63 5.84 27.51
C GLN A 34 -10.34 6.61 27.76
N LEU A 35 -9.17 5.96 27.67
CA LEU A 35 -7.88 6.65 27.75
C LEU A 35 -7.76 7.72 26.64
N ARG A 36 -8.03 7.37 25.38
CA ARG A 36 -7.96 8.31 24.25
C ARG A 36 -8.94 9.48 24.39
N ARG A 37 -10.16 9.21 24.87
CA ARG A 37 -11.14 10.26 25.22
C ARG A 37 -10.63 11.19 26.32
N SER A 38 -10.00 10.64 27.37
CA SER A 38 -9.43 11.43 28.46
C SER A 38 -8.26 12.32 28.01
N GLN A 39 -7.59 11.93 26.93
CA GLN A 39 -6.52 12.69 26.28
C GLN A 39 -7.06 13.71 25.25
N GLY A 40 -8.38 13.85 25.14
CA GLY A 40 -9.05 14.86 24.32
C GLY A 40 -9.41 14.42 22.90
N LEU A 41 -9.27 13.13 22.56
CA LEU A 41 -9.64 12.61 21.24
C LEU A 41 -11.11 12.20 21.19
N SER A 42 -11.83 12.59 20.13
CA SER A 42 -13.12 11.99 19.78
C SER A 42 -12.89 10.62 19.14
N VAL A 43 -13.46 9.57 19.75
CA VAL A 43 -13.24 8.18 19.34
C VAL A 43 -14.51 7.58 18.73
N LYS A 44 -14.39 6.98 17.53
CA LYS A 44 -15.46 6.19 16.91
C LYS A 44 -14.93 4.80 16.52
N MET A 45 -15.73 3.77 16.79
CA MET A 45 -15.48 2.41 16.32
C MET A 45 -16.36 2.10 15.12
N ALA A 46 -15.79 1.46 14.10
CA ALA A 46 -16.48 0.96 12.92
C ALA A 46 -16.18 -0.52 12.74
N LEU A 47 -17.23 -1.34 12.62
CA LEU A 47 -17.08 -2.79 12.50
C LEU A 47 -16.85 -3.20 11.04
N THR A 48 -15.99 -4.19 10.81
CA THR A 48 -15.63 -4.62 9.44
C THR A 48 -16.83 -5.08 8.63
N ASP A 49 -17.76 -5.83 9.22
CA ASP A 49 -18.93 -6.35 8.51
C ASP A 49 -19.85 -5.21 8.03
N GLU A 50 -20.07 -4.19 8.87
CA GLU A 50 -20.81 -2.99 8.46
C GLU A 50 -20.10 -2.21 7.34
N ILE A 51 -18.77 -2.14 7.40
CA ILE A 51 -17.97 -1.50 6.34
C ILE A 51 -18.15 -2.27 5.03
N TYR A 52 -18.09 -3.60 5.05
CA TYR A 52 -18.21 -4.38 3.82
C TYR A 52 -19.60 -4.28 3.22
N ASP A 53 -20.65 -4.38 4.04
CA ASP A 53 -22.04 -4.25 3.59
C ASP A 53 -22.30 -2.88 2.93
N LEU A 54 -21.70 -1.80 3.46
CA LEU A 54 -21.94 -0.44 3.00
C LEU A 54 -21.02 0.03 1.88
N PHE A 55 -19.79 -0.48 1.79
CA PHE A 55 -18.72 0.08 0.95
C PHE A 55 -18.07 -0.93 -0.01
N SER A 56 -18.49 -2.20 0.03
CA SER A 56 -18.05 -3.24 -0.92
C SER A 56 -19.10 -4.32 -1.20
N ASP A 57 -20.40 -4.01 -1.06
CA ASP A 57 -21.52 -4.93 -1.35
C ASP A 57 -21.40 -6.29 -0.62
N GLY A 58 -20.87 -6.27 0.61
CA GLY A 58 -20.62 -7.44 1.45
C GLY A 58 -19.31 -8.18 1.14
N GLU A 59 -18.54 -7.76 0.14
CA GLU A 59 -17.26 -8.38 -0.18
C GLU A 59 -16.19 -8.03 0.86
N LYS A 60 -15.64 -9.06 1.52
CA LYS A 60 -14.52 -8.93 2.46
C LYS A 60 -13.21 -8.61 1.72
N SER A 61 -12.98 -7.33 1.45
CA SER A 61 -11.82 -6.87 0.67
C SER A 61 -11.13 -5.66 1.30
N PRO A 62 -9.82 -5.46 1.05
CA PRO A 62 -9.13 -4.22 1.44
C PRO A 62 -9.76 -3.00 0.76
N VAL A 63 -10.37 -3.16 -0.41
CA VAL A 63 -11.03 -2.05 -1.14
C VAL A 63 -12.23 -1.50 -0.35
N GLY A 64 -13.02 -2.35 0.32
CA GLY A 64 -14.13 -1.89 1.16
C GLY A 64 -13.68 -0.96 2.30
N ILE A 65 -12.61 -1.35 3.01
CA ILE A 65 -11.99 -0.51 4.06
C ILE A 65 -11.47 0.80 3.47
N LYS A 66 -10.80 0.74 2.30
CA LYS A 66 -10.29 1.93 1.62
C LYS A 66 -11.40 2.89 1.22
N ASN A 67 -12.51 2.37 0.69
CA ASN A 67 -13.69 3.15 0.30
C ASN A 67 -14.32 3.83 1.52
N PHE A 68 -14.46 3.13 2.64
CA PHE A 68 -14.95 3.70 3.90
C PHE A 68 -14.03 4.82 4.41
N LEU A 69 -12.72 4.58 4.49
CA LEU A 69 -11.77 5.59 4.92
C LEU A 69 -11.75 6.82 3.99
N THR A 70 -11.93 6.61 2.68
CA THR A 70 -12.06 7.71 1.70
C THR A 70 -13.36 8.48 1.90
N TYR A 71 -14.45 7.78 2.21
CA TYR A 71 -15.74 8.39 2.51
C TYR A 71 -15.66 9.25 3.79
N ALA A 72 -15.12 8.69 4.87
CA ALA A 72 -14.95 9.40 6.14
C ALA A 72 -14.09 10.66 5.97
N TYR A 73 -12.95 10.56 5.28
CA TYR A 73 -12.07 11.70 4.97
C TYR A 73 -12.81 12.85 4.29
N LYS A 74 -13.65 12.53 3.30
CA LYS A 74 -14.29 13.53 2.43
C LYS A 74 -15.58 14.11 3.01
N ASN A 75 -16.29 13.33 3.84
CA ASN A 75 -17.70 13.63 4.15
C ASN A 75 -18.00 13.81 5.64
N TRP A 76 -17.16 13.33 6.55
CA TRP A 76 -17.39 13.53 7.99
C TRP A 76 -17.04 14.96 8.40
N LYS A 77 -17.75 15.49 9.40
CA LYS A 77 -17.49 16.82 9.94
C LYS A 77 -16.18 16.83 10.72
N LYS A 78 -15.60 18.01 10.87
CA LYS A 78 -14.45 18.20 11.77
C LYS A 78 -14.88 18.08 13.24
N PRO A 79 -14.08 17.43 14.11
CA PRO A 79 -12.83 16.75 13.78
C PRO A 79 -13.07 15.51 12.91
N ALA A 80 -12.33 15.45 11.80
CA ALA A 80 -12.33 14.33 10.88
C ALA A 80 -11.18 13.40 11.28
N PRO A 81 -11.24 12.09 10.93
CA PRO A 81 -10.26 11.14 11.43
C PRO A 81 -8.83 11.56 11.08
N LEU A 82 -7.93 11.43 12.05
CA LEU A 82 -6.49 11.63 11.88
C LEU A 82 -5.75 10.33 12.22
N TYR A 83 -6.17 9.64 13.27
CA TYR A 83 -5.63 8.35 13.66
C TYR A 83 -6.56 7.22 13.22
N VAL A 84 -5.99 6.15 12.68
CA VAL A 84 -6.71 4.92 12.31
C VAL A 84 -6.04 3.72 12.98
N LEU A 85 -6.75 3.06 13.89
CA LEU A 85 -6.30 1.80 14.49
C LEU A 85 -7.06 0.62 13.88
N LEU A 86 -6.32 -0.31 13.30
CA LEU A 86 -6.86 -1.59 12.81
C LEU A 86 -6.77 -2.65 13.91
N VAL A 87 -7.90 -3.19 14.37
CA VAL A 87 -7.96 -4.22 15.42
C VAL A 87 -8.37 -5.57 14.82
N GLY A 88 -7.36 -6.38 14.53
CA GLY A 88 -7.50 -7.69 13.92
C GLY A 88 -6.35 -8.01 12.98
N ASP A 89 -5.97 -9.28 12.93
CA ASP A 89 -4.94 -9.77 12.03
C ASP A 89 -5.45 -9.93 10.59
N GLY A 90 -4.53 -10.03 9.61
CA GLY A 90 -4.85 -10.24 8.20
C GLY A 90 -3.95 -11.29 7.56
N ASN A 91 -4.29 -11.79 6.37
CA ASN A 91 -3.39 -12.69 5.63
C ASN A 91 -3.54 -12.64 4.11
N TYR A 92 -2.53 -13.18 3.39
CA TYR A 92 -2.51 -13.22 1.92
C TYR A 92 -3.33 -14.36 1.28
N LEU A 93 -3.89 -15.30 2.05
CA LEU A 93 -4.61 -16.47 1.53
C LEU A 93 -6.14 -16.29 1.54
N VAL A 94 -6.62 -15.36 0.71
CA VAL A 94 -8.04 -14.95 0.69
C VAL A 94 -9.01 -16.04 0.21
N ARG A 95 -8.54 -17.06 -0.51
CA ARG A 95 -9.39 -18.07 -1.19
C ARG A 95 -9.48 -19.45 -0.50
N LYS A 96 -8.78 -19.67 0.61
CA LYS A 96 -8.82 -20.97 1.33
C LYS A 96 -9.72 -20.86 2.57
N LYS A 97 -10.76 -21.72 2.68
CA LYS A 97 -11.71 -21.74 3.82
C LYS A 97 -11.04 -21.69 5.21
N ARG A 98 -9.90 -22.38 5.38
CA ARG A 98 -9.15 -22.39 6.66
C ARG A 98 -8.43 -21.06 6.94
N ALA A 99 -7.88 -20.41 5.91
CA ALA A 99 -7.18 -19.12 6.05
C ALA A 99 -8.16 -17.94 6.20
N GLN A 100 -9.37 -18.04 5.65
CA GLN A 100 -10.43 -17.05 5.85
C GLN A 100 -10.88 -16.93 7.31
N ARG A 101 -10.76 -18.00 8.11
CA ARG A 101 -11.13 -17.99 9.55
C ARG A 101 -10.23 -17.10 10.41
N VAL A 102 -9.04 -16.76 9.93
CA VAL A 102 -8.04 -15.94 10.63
C VAL A 102 -7.68 -14.67 9.84
N ASN A 103 -8.50 -14.29 8.87
CA ASN A 103 -8.37 -13.04 8.10
C ASN A 103 -9.39 -12.02 8.60
N PHE A 104 -9.14 -11.43 9.77
CA PHE A 104 -10.09 -10.52 10.43
C PHE A 104 -10.19 -9.18 9.71
N ILE A 105 -9.05 -8.60 9.32
CA ILE A 105 -8.98 -7.38 8.52
C ILE A 105 -8.06 -7.67 7.32
N PRO A 106 -8.61 -7.78 6.09
CA PRO A 106 -7.84 -8.02 4.88
C PRO A 106 -6.70 -7.02 4.71
N VAL A 107 -5.67 -7.44 3.97
CA VAL A 107 -4.46 -6.64 3.78
C VAL A 107 -4.31 -6.32 2.30
N TYR A 108 -3.91 -5.08 1.99
CA TYR A 108 -3.50 -4.73 0.64
C TYR A 108 -2.03 -5.14 0.43
N HIS A 109 -1.76 -5.84 -0.66
CA HIS A 109 -0.41 -6.26 -1.04
C HIS A 109 0.13 -5.35 -2.14
N TYR A 110 1.10 -4.51 -1.80
CA TYR A 110 1.77 -3.62 -2.75
C TYR A 110 2.92 -4.36 -3.43
N GLN A 111 2.98 -4.31 -4.77
CA GLN A 111 4.06 -4.92 -5.54
C GLN A 111 5.36 -4.10 -5.38
N THR A 112 6.33 -4.64 -4.65
CA THR A 112 7.63 -3.98 -4.44
C THR A 112 8.50 -4.03 -5.69
N LEU A 113 9.53 -3.17 -5.73
CA LEU A 113 10.42 -2.96 -6.90
C LEU A 113 11.06 -4.25 -7.45
N LYS A 114 11.32 -5.27 -6.62
CA LYS A 114 12.02 -6.50 -7.05
C LYS A 114 11.55 -7.81 -6.43
N PHE A 115 10.87 -7.80 -5.28
CA PHE A 115 10.79 -8.98 -4.43
C PHE A 115 9.36 -9.38 -4.08
N GLY A 116 8.46 -9.20 -5.04
CA GLY A 116 7.06 -9.60 -4.89
C GLY A 116 6.23 -8.58 -4.11
N ALA A 117 5.04 -9.02 -3.72
CA ALA A 117 4.09 -8.17 -3.03
C ALA A 117 4.33 -8.18 -1.51
N ALA A 118 4.21 -7.03 -0.88
CA ALA A 118 4.39 -6.83 0.55
C ALA A 118 3.11 -6.25 1.16
N ALA A 119 2.73 -6.72 2.35
CA ALA A 119 1.59 -6.19 3.10
C ALA A 119 1.76 -4.69 3.40
N SER A 120 0.72 -3.91 3.15
CA SER A 120 0.76 -2.46 3.30
C SER A 120 -0.50 -1.90 3.93
N ASP A 121 -0.43 -1.55 5.21
CA ASP A 121 -1.47 -0.75 5.86
C ASP A 121 -1.36 0.72 5.47
N THR A 122 -0.16 1.19 5.10
CA THR A 122 0.02 2.57 4.61
C THR A 122 -0.85 2.86 3.39
N TRP A 123 -1.11 1.85 2.55
CA TRP A 123 -2.03 1.99 1.43
C TRP A 123 -3.43 2.44 1.86
N TYR A 124 -3.94 2.03 3.03
CA TYR A 124 -5.21 2.53 3.56
C TYR A 124 -5.18 4.02 3.84
N ALA A 125 -4.02 4.56 4.22
CA ALA A 125 -3.84 5.96 4.55
C ALA A 125 -3.64 6.91 3.35
N LEU A 126 -3.40 6.41 2.13
CA LEU A 126 -3.18 7.26 0.92
C LEU A 126 -4.52 7.67 0.25
N ILE A 127 -5.21 8.70 0.72
CA ILE A 127 -6.61 8.99 0.35
C ILE A 127 -6.72 10.10 -0.70
N SER A 128 -6.01 11.20 -0.48
CA SER A 128 -6.09 12.42 -1.26
C SER A 128 -4.82 12.57 -2.09
N GLY A 129 -4.98 13.08 -3.32
CA GLY A 129 -3.88 13.16 -4.27
C GLY A 129 -3.54 11.80 -4.91
N ASN A 130 -2.85 11.84 -6.05
CA ASN A 130 -2.23 10.66 -6.63
C ASN A 130 -0.75 10.64 -6.21
N ASP A 131 -0.53 10.55 -4.90
CA ASP A 131 0.79 10.59 -4.28
C ASP A 131 0.91 9.54 -3.16
N LEU A 132 2.05 9.56 -2.48
CA LEU A 132 2.43 8.59 -1.45
C LEU A 132 2.52 9.26 -0.07
N ILE A 133 1.81 10.37 0.13
CA ILE A 133 1.72 11.08 1.40
C ILE A 133 0.52 10.49 2.18
N PRO A 134 0.75 9.84 3.33
CA PRO A 134 -0.36 9.33 4.14
C PRO A 134 -1.20 10.48 4.72
N ASP A 135 -2.51 10.41 4.52
CA ASP A 135 -3.51 11.33 5.09
C ASP A 135 -3.92 10.95 6.52
N TYR A 136 -3.62 9.72 6.94
CA TYR A 136 -3.91 9.20 8.27
C TYR A 136 -2.66 8.65 8.96
N TYR A 137 -2.59 8.83 10.28
CA TYR A 137 -1.68 8.13 11.17
C TYR A 137 -2.24 6.73 11.44
N ILE A 138 -1.69 5.71 10.76
CA ILE A 138 -2.24 4.35 10.81
C ILE A 138 -1.35 3.38 11.58
N GLY A 139 -1.97 2.52 12.39
CA GLY A 139 -1.33 1.40 13.06
C GLY A 139 -2.28 0.20 13.20
N ARG A 140 -1.73 -0.98 13.51
CA ARG A 140 -2.47 -2.24 13.62
C ARG A 140 -2.17 -2.99 14.91
N LEU A 141 -3.20 -3.50 15.56
CA LEU A 141 -3.13 -4.56 16.58
C LEU A 141 -3.51 -5.90 15.94
N PRO A 142 -2.53 -6.72 15.50
CA PRO A 142 -2.78 -7.93 14.72
C PRO A 142 -3.13 -9.12 15.64
N ALA A 143 -4.28 -9.00 16.31
CA ALA A 143 -4.79 -10.03 17.20
C ALA A 143 -5.61 -11.09 16.46
N ARG A 144 -5.54 -12.34 16.94
CA ARG A 144 -6.42 -13.44 16.49
C ARG A 144 -7.34 -13.98 17.56
N THR A 145 -7.10 -13.60 18.81
CA THR A 145 -7.83 -14.02 20.01
C THR A 145 -7.95 -12.84 20.95
N ASN A 146 -8.97 -12.82 21.81
CA ASN A 146 -9.09 -11.79 22.85
C ASN A 146 -7.88 -11.78 23.80
N GLU A 147 -7.29 -12.93 24.11
CA GLU A 147 -6.07 -13.01 24.92
C GLU A 147 -4.90 -12.25 24.30
N THR A 148 -4.61 -12.49 23.02
CA THR A 148 -3.51 -11.78 22.33
C THR A 148 -3.80 -10.30 22.15
N LEU A 149 -5.07 -9.90 22.03
CA LEU A 149 -5.47 -8.49 22.00
C LEU A 149 -5.26 -7.83 23.37
N ASN A 150 -5.70 -8.47 24.45
CA ASN A 150 -5.56 -7.97 25.82
C ASN A 150 -4.08 -7.74 26.16
N ASN A 151 -3.20 -8.70 25.86
CA ASN A 151 -1.75 -8.55 26.09
C ASN A 151 -1.17 -7.30 25.40
N MET A 152 -1.64 -6.96 24.20
CA MET A 152 -1.21 -5.74 23.50
C MET A 152 -1.76 -4.48 24.17
N LEU A 153 -3.05 -4.48 24.51
CA LEU A 153 -3.75 -3.34 25.09
C LEU A 153 -3.28 -3.03 26.51
N GLU A 154 -3.10 -4.04 27.35
CA GLU A 154 -2.60 -3.90 28.72
C GLU A 154 -1.20 -3.26 28.73
N LYS A 155 -0.31 -3.66 27.81
CA LYS A 155 1.00 -3.02 27.66
C LYS A 155 0.92 -1.56 27.23
N ILE A 156 0.01 -1.21 26.31
CA ILE A 156 -0.23 0.18 25.90
C ILE A 156 -0.75 1.00 27.09
N LEU A 157 -1.74 0.47 27.82
CA LEU A 157 -2.33 1.10 28.99
C LEU A 157 -1.29 1.29 30.10
N ASP A 158 -0.52 0.25 30.43
CA ASP A 158 0.53 0.31 31.45
C ASP A 158 1.62 1.32 31.07
N TYR A 159 2.04 1.33 29.79
CA TYR A 159 3.03 2.27 29.25
C TYR A 159 2.61 3.74 29.40
N GLU A 160 1.33 4.07 29.23
CA GLU A 160 0.86 5.48 29.30
C GLU A 160 0.29 5.91 30.65
N THR A 161 -0.33 4.99 31.40
CA THR A 161 -1.11 5.34 32.60
C THR A 161 -0.43 4.97 33.90
N HIS A 162 0.35 3.89 33.92
CA HIS A 162 1.07 3.40 35.09
C HIS A 162 2.57 3.20 34.86
N PRO A 163 3.26 4.04 34.04
CA PRO A 163 4.64 3.72 33.71
C PRO A 163 5.48 3.79 34.99
N SER A 164 6.18 2.70 35.32
CA SER A 164 7.11 2.72 36.45
C SER A 164 8.15 3.82 36.23
N ASN A 165 8.48 4.53 37.30
CA ASN A 165 9.62 5.43 37.29
C ASN A 165 10.89 4.59 37.30
N GLY A 166 11.88 5.01 36.53
CA GLY A 166 13.16 4.31 36.46
C GLY A 166 13.98 4.69 35.24
N GLU A 167 15.24 4.27 35.28
CA GLU A 167 16.24 4.62 34.26
C GLU A 167 15.89 4.10 32.86
N TRP A 168 15.05 3.06 32.77
CA TRP A 168 14.65 2.46 31.50
C TRP A 168 14.09 3.47 30.49
N ARG A 169 13.43 4.54 30.97
CA ARG A 169 12.87 5.59 30.11
C ARG A 169 13.93 6.38 29.37
N ASN A 170 15.12 6.52 29.96
CA ASN A 170 16.25 7.24 29.37
C ASN A 170 17.21 6.34 28.57
N ARG A 171 17.00 5.02 28.59
CA ARG A 171 17.87 4.06 27.90
C ARG A 171 17.41 3.80 26.47
N LEU A 172 18.30 4.07 25.52
CA LEU A 172 18.13 3.77 24.10
C LEU A 172 19.09 2.66 23.70
N LEU A 173 18.60 1.67 22.96
CA LEU A 173 19.41 0.53 22.51
C LEU A 173 19.54 0.57 20.99
N MET A 174 20.78 0.71 20.50
CA MET A 174 21.10 0.80 19.08
C MET A 174 21.88 -0.46 18.66
N ILE A 175 21.23 -1.34 17.90
CA ILE A 175 21.73 -2.68 17.58
C ILE A 175 22.14 -2.73 16.11
N ALA A 176 23.40 -3.07 15.84
CA ALA A 176 23.89 -3.34 14.49
C ALA A 176 24.16 -4.83 14.29
N GLY A 177 23.53 -5.39 13.25
CA GLY A 177 23.81 -6.74 12.77
C GLY A 177 25.19 -6.84 12.08
N GLN A 178 25.47 -8.01 11.50
CA GLN A 178 26.77 -8.28 10.90
C GLN A 178 27.01 -7.42 9.65
N GLY A 179 28.19 -6.79 9.58
CA GLY A 179 28.63 -6.04 8.41
C GLY A 179 29.04 -4.60 8.72
N LYS A 180 30.08 -4.13 8.02
CA LYS A 180 30.69 -2.81 8.25
C LYS A 180 29.70 -1.66 8.07
N TYR A 181 28.82 -1.75 7.08
CA TYR A 181 27.84 -0.69 6.80
C TYR A 181 26.90 -0.47 7.98
N PHE A 182 26.29 -1.53 8.52
CA PHE A 182 25.38 -1.42 9.65
C PHE A 182 26.08 -0.90 10.91
N HIS A 183 27.30 -1.38 11.17
CA HIS A 183 28.14 -0.88 12.26
C HIS A 183 28.39 0.63 12.14
N ASP A 184 28.89 1.09 10.99
CA ASP A 184 29.24 2.50 10.78
C ASP A 184 27.99 3.39 10.84
N GLN A 185 26.90 2.97 10.18
CA GLN A 185 25.63 3.69 10.17
C GLN A 185 25.04 3.81 11.58
N ASN A 186 25.07 2.74 12.37
CA ASN A 186 24.55 2.75 13.74
C ASN A 186 25.42 3.63 14.66
N THR A 187 26.75 3.57 14.49
CA THR A 187 27.70 4.47 15.17
C THR A 187 27.40 5.93 14.85
N GLU A 188 27.13 6.26 13.58
CA GLU A 188 26.78 7.62 13.18
C GLU A 188 25.43 8.05 13.78
N LEU A 189 24.40 7.20 13.73
CA LEU A 189 23.08 7.49 14.33
C LEU A 189 23.20 7.81 15.82
N ALA A 190 23.94 6.98 16.55
CA ALA A 190 24.18 7.16 17.98
C ALA A 190 24.96 8.43 18.32
N GLY A 191 25.96 8.79 17.50
CA GLY A 191 26.82 9.94 17.77
C GLY A 191 26.26 11.29 17.30
N LYS A 192 25.53 11.29 16.19
CA LYS A 192 25.17 12.52 15.46
C LYS A 192 23.69 12.88 15.51
N TYR A 193 22.80 11.89 15.55
CA TYR A 193 21.36 12.11 15.42
C TYR A 193 20.62 11.97 16.76
N LEU A 194 21.06 11.07 17.65
CA LEU A 194 20.45 10.93 18.97
C LEU A 194 20.84 12.10 19.91
N PRO A 195 19.89 12.62 20.71
CA PRO A 195 20.20 13.64 21.70
C PRO A 195 21.13 13.10 22.78
N GLN A 196 22.02 13.97 23.26
CA GLN A 196 23.15 13.57 24.09
C GLN A 196 22.77 13.32 25.57
N ASN A 197 21.55 13.69 25.96
CA ASN A 197 21.03 13.51 27.31
C ASN A 197 20.53 12.07 27.56
N TYR A 198 20.31 11.28 26.50
CA TYR A 198 19.93 9.88 26.60
C TYR A 198 21.09 8.94 26.88
N LEU A 199 20.83 7.86 27.61
CA LEU A 199 21.76 6.75 27.80
C LEU A 199 21.69 5.82 26.61
N VAL A 200 22.52 6.11 25.59
CA VAL A 200 22.60 5.30 24.38
C VAL A 200 23.55 4.12 24.59
N GLN A 201 22.99 2.91 24.59
CA GLN A 201 23.74 1.67 24.55
C GLN A 201 23.88 1.21 23.10
N LYS A 202 25.13 1.18 22.61
CA LYS A 202 25.45 0.54 21.33
C LYS A 202 25.63 -0.97 21.54
N PHE A 203 25.17 -1.76 20.59
CA PHE A 203 25.29 -3.21 20.62
C PHE A 203 25.61 -3.72 19.23
N TYR A 204 26.77 -4.35 19.05
CA TYR A 204 27.23 -4.83 17.75
C TYR A 204 27.42 -6.34 17.75
N THR A 205 27.01 -7.00 16.67
CA THR A 205 27.23 -8.46 16.52
C THR A 205 28.58 -8.79 15.89
N SER A 206 29.34 -7.80 15.42
CA SER A 206 30.65 -7.98 14.81
C SER A 206 31.43 -6.65 14.70
N PRO A 207 32.78 -6.67 14.74
CA PRO A 207 33.64 -7.82 15.09
C PRO A 207 33.63 -8.11 16.59
N MET A 208 34.08 -9.31 17.01
CA MET A 208 34.17 -9.68 18.43
C MET A 208 35.13 -8.80 19.25
N SER A 209 36.10 -8.18 18.58
CA SER A 209 37.05 -7.24 19.19
C SER A 209 36.43 -5.88 19.51
N ASP A 210 35.22 -5.60 19.01
CA ASP A 210 34.54 -4.34 19.27
C ASP A 210 34.12 -4.25 20.75
N PRO A 211 34.37 -3.13 21.45
CA PRO A 211 33.99 -3.01 22.86
C PRO A 211 32.47 -3.07 23.10
N PHE A 212 31.66 -2.82 22.06
CA PHE A 212 30.20 -2.95 22.08
C PHE A 212 29.71 -4.31 21.58
N TYR A 213 30.62 -5.28 21.36
CA TYR A 213 30.24 -6.63 20.95
C TYR A 213 29.27 -7.28 21.95
N GLY A 214 28.28 -8.02 21.44
CA GLY A 214 27.34 -8.76 22.25
C GLY A 214 26.69 -9.94 21.54
N ASP A 215 26.23 -10.89 22.35
CA ASP A 215 25.45 -12.05 21.95
C ASP A 215 24.00 -11.96 22.46
N THR A 216 23.18 -12.97 22.18
CA THR A 216 21.79 -13.03 22.62
C THR A 216 21.64 -12.85 24.13
N GLN A 217 22.54 -13.40 24.96
CA GLN A 217 22.43 -13.28 26.42
C GLN A 217 22.65 -11.84 26.88
N LYS A 218 23.64 -11.15 26.29
CA LYS A 218 23.87 -9.72 26.56
C LYS A 218 22.70 -8.86 26.08
N LEU A 219 22.09 -9.21 24.94
CA LEU A 219 20.90 -8.53 24.43
C LEU A 219 19.71 -8.68 25.38
N LEU A 220 19.42 -9.91 25.83
CA LEU A 220 18.37 -10.19 26.82
C LEU A 220 18.61 -9.43 28.12
N THR A 221 19.87 -9.31 28.56
CA THR A 221 20.23 -8.52 29.74
C THR A 221 19.84 -7.05 29.57
N TYR A 222 20.07 -6.45 28.39
CA TYR A 222 19.67 -5.06 28.15
C TYR A 222 18.15 -4.89 28.06
N PHE A 223 17.45 -5.77 27.35
CA PHE A 223 15.99 -5.74 27.31
C PHE A 223 15.38 -5.90 28.71
N ASN A 224 15.85 -6.85 29.51
CA ASN A 224 15.32 -7.13 30.85
C ASN A 224 15.64 -6.03 31.87
N LYS A 225 16.65 -5.21 31.62
CA LYS A 225 16.88 -3.98 32.38
C LYS A 225 15.83 -2.89 32.07
N GLY A 226 15.10 -3.02 30.97
CA GLY A 226 14.16 -2.04 30.44
C GLY A 226 14.86 -1.00 29.56
N VAL A 227 14.23 -0.73 28.42
CA VAL A 227 14.64 0.25 27.40
C VAL A 227 13.40 0.96 26.85
N SER A 228 13.48 2.26 26.59
CA SER A 228 12.35 3.02 26.05
C SER A 228 12.25 2.92 24.53
N TYR A 229 13.39 2.82 23.87
CA TYR A 229 13.49 2.64 22.43
C TYR A 229 14.61 1.68 22.07
N ALA A 230 14.31 0.74 21.17
CA ALA A 230 15.29 -0.18 20.61
C ALA A 230 15.24 -0.14 19.09
N ASN A 231 16.38 0.07 18.46
CA ASN A 231 16.54 -0.07 17.03
C ASN A 231 17.39 -1.30 16.70
N PHE A 232 16.94 -2.11 15.74
CA PHE A 232 17.76 -3.08 15.06
C PHE A 232 17.98 -2.66 13.60
N MET A 233 19.24 -2.71 13.14
CA MET A 233 19.60 -2.49 11.75
C MET A 233 20.62 -3.55 11.31
N GLY A 234 20.26 -4.33 10.30
CA GLY A 234 21.10 -5.44 9.84
C GLY A 234 20.36 -6.39 8.92
N HIS A 235 21.00 -7.50 8.58
CA HIS A 235 20.31 -8.65 7.99
C HIS A 235 19.36 -9.29 9.01
N GLY A 236 18.34 -9.99 8.51
CA GLY A 236 17.29 -10.56 9.34
C GLY A 236 16.23 -11.23 8.48
N GLY A 237 15.27 -11.85 9.14
CA GLY A 237 14.11 -12.43 8.50
C GLY A 237 12.91 -12.39 9.43
N GLY A 238 11.77 -12.92 8.97
CA GLY A 238 10.53 -12.84 9.74
C GLY A 238 10.65 -13.37 11.17
N ALA A 239 11.54 -14.32 11.44
CA ALA A 239 11.70 -14.98 12.74
C ALA A 239 12.97 -14.62 13.54
N VAL A 240 13.86 -13.76 13.01
CA VAL A 240 15.21 -13.59 13.58
C VAL A 240 15.85 -12.24 13.22
N TRP A 241 16.66 -11.69 14.13
CA TRP A 241 17.59 -10.60 13.84
C TRP A 241 19.02 -11.13 13.58
N ALA A 242 19.73 -10.53 12.63
CA ALA A 242 21.12 -10.83 12.28
C ALA A 242 21.43 -12.28 11.81
N ASP A 243 22.45 -12.39 10.95
CA ASP A 243 22.85 -13.68 10.35
C ASP A 243 23.44 -14.67 11.39
N ASN A 244 23.89 -14.18 12.54
CA ASN A 244 24.36 -15.00 13.66
C ASN A 244 23.23 -15.45 14.60
N LEU A 245 21.98 -15.41 14.13
CA LEU A 245 20.80 -15.88 14.85
C LEU A 245 20.54 -15.11 16.16
N LEU A 246 20.77 -13.80 16.14
CA LEU A 246 20.45 -12.93 17.27
C LEU A 246 18.93 -12.83 17.42
N PHE A 247 18.39 -13.07 18.62
CA PHE A 247 16.99 -12.76 18.93
C PHE A 247 15.93 -13.44 18.04
N ARG A 248 15.65 -14.71 18.35
CA ARG A 248 14.62 -15.55 17.72
C ARG A 248 13.37 -15.63 18.58
N PHE A 249 12.32 -16.26 18.07
CA PHE A 249 11.09 -16.52 18.82
C PHE A 249 11.30 -17.18 20.19
N ASP A 250 12.23 -18.14 20.29
CA ASP A 250 12.52 -18.79 21.58
C ASP A 250 13.20 -17.84 22.58
N ASP A 251 13.99 -16.89 22.09
CA ASP A 251 14.65 -15.89 22.94
C ASP A 251 13.63 -14.87 23.46
N LEU A 252 12.57 -14.57 22.71
CA LEU A 252 11.50 -13.67 23.15
C LEU A 252 10.80 -14.16 24.43
N LYS A 253 10.73 -15.48 24.64
CA LYS A 253 10.12 -16.10 25.83
C LYS A 253 10.93 -15.83 27.10
N LEU A 254 12.20 -15.42 26.96
CA LEU A 254 13.13 -15.12 28.06
C LEU A 254 13.12 -13.63 28.45
N LEU A 255 12.34 -12.80 27.75
CA LEU A 255 12.16 -11.40 28.09
C LEU A 255 11.44 -11.26 29.42
N ARG A 256 11.94 -10.37 30.27
CA ARG A 256 11.39 -10.01 31.58
C ARG A 256 11.54 -8.50 31.75
N ASN A 257 10.87 -7.76 30.87
CA ASN A 257 11.06 -6.32 30.73
C ASN A 257 9.82 -5.50 31.11
N ALA A 258 8.81 -6.09 31.77
CA ALA A 258 7.75 -5.30 32.39
C ALA A 258 8.30 -4.34 33.46
N PRO A 259 7.77 -3.11 33.55
CA PRO A 259 6.88 -2.43 32.61
C PRO A 259 7.65 -1.58 31.57
N GLY A 260 8.96 -1.77 31.43
CA GLY A 260 9.83 -1.11 30.46
C GLY A 260 9.69 -1.68 29.05
N TYR A 261 8.52 -1.51 28.44
CA TYR A 261 8.22 -1.95 27.08
C TYR A 261 8.79 -0.97 26.04
N PRO A 262 9.79 -1.35 25.23
CA PRO A 262 10.31 -0.45 24.21
C PRO A 262 9.32 -0.23 23.07
N ILE A 263 9.48 0.93 22.44
CA ILE A 263 9.15 1.11 21.04
C ILE A 263 10.29 0.54 20.21
N VAL A 264 9.98 -0.35 19.29
CA VAL A 264 10.98 -1.06 18.49
C VAL A 264 10.92 -0.60 17.04
N SER A 265 12.06 -0.24 16.47
CA SER A 265 12.21 -0.07 15.03
C SER A 265 13.15 -1.13 14.47
N SER A 266 12.62 -1.96 13.57
CA SER A 266 13.33 -3.10 12.98
C SER A 266 13.60 -2.84 11.51
N MET A 267 14.79 -2.31 11.24
CA MET A 267 15.27 -1.92 9.92
C MET A 267 15.95 -3.11 9.24
N THR A 268 15.12 -4.09 8.89
CA THR A 268 15.52 -5.37 8.29
C THR A 268 14.36 -6.04 7.55
N CYS A 269 14.59 -7.21 6.94
CA CYS A 269 13.60 -7.90 6.11
C CYS A 269 12.53 -8.63 6.95
N PHE A 270 11.26 -8.54 6.51
CA PHE A 270 10.11 -9.37 6.94
C PHE A 270 9.73 -9.37 8.43
N THR A 271 10.38 -8.60 9.30
CA THR A 271 10.06 -8.58 10.74
C THR A 271 8.72 -7.93 11.08
N GLY A 272 8.12 -7.22 10.12
CA GLY A 272 6.74 -6.71 10.16
C GLY A 272 5.82 -7.35 9.12
N ALA A 273 6.13 -8.58 8.65
CA ALA A 273 5.28 -9.34 7.73
C ALA A 273 4.11 -10.01 8.49
N PHE A 274 3.14 -9.18 8.91
CA PHE A 274 2.02 -9.63 9.73
C PHE A 274 0.99 -10.48 8.98
N ASP A 275 1.10 -10.62 7.66
CA ASP A 275 0.11 -11.23 6.79
C ASP A 275 0.27 -12.76 6.62
N SER A 276 1.01 -13.42 7.51
CA SER A 276 1.22 -14.87 7.45
C SER A 276 -0.05 -15.64 7.84
N PRO A 277 -0.49 -16.66 7.08
CA PRO A 277 -1.67 -17.47 7.42
C PRO A 277 -1.44 -18.42 8.61
N GLY A 278 -0.19 -18.63 9.05
CA GLY A 278 0.16 -19.47 10.21
C GLY A 278 0.02 -18.72 11.54
N GLU A 279 -0.07 -19.43 12.67
CA GLU A 279 -0.16 -18.81 14.02
C GLU A 279 1.07 -17.98 14.39
N VAL A 280 2.24 -18.37 13.88
CA VAL A 280 3.50 -17.63 14.01
C VAL A 280 3.79 -16.95 12.67
N SER A 281 3.90 -15.63 12.72
CA SER A 281 3.98 -14.76 11.54
C SER A 281 5.32 -14.06 11.42
N CYS A 282 5.60 -13.12 12.33
CA CYS A 282 6.82 -12.33 12.34
C CYS A 282 7.22 -11.89 13.75
N LEU A 283 8.48 -11.49 13.92
CA LEU A 283 9.03 -11.01 15.20
C LEU A 283 8.22 -9.86 15.79
N GLY A 284 7.78 -8.91 14.97
CA GLY A 284 7.00 -7.76 15.43
C GLY A 284 5.71 -8.18 16.12
N GLU A 285 4.94 -9.07 15.50
CA GLU A 285 3.72 -9.59 16.11
C GLU A 285 4.00 -10.39 17.38
N GLN A 286 5.02 -11.25 17.38
CA GLN A 286 5.34 -12.04 18.57
C GLN A 286 5.76 -11.13 19.74
N MET A 287 6.55 -10.07 19.51
CA MET A 287 6.90 -9.10 20.55
C MET A 287 5.69 -8.35 21.12
N LEU A 288 4.65 -8.13 20.31
CA LEU A 288 3.40 -7.50 20.77
C LEU A 288 2.48 -8.48 21.51
N LYS A 289 2.41 -9.74 21.09
CA LYS A 289 1.50 -10.76 21.65
C LYS A 289 1.90 -11.30 23.03
N LEU A 290 3.15 -11.10 23.44
CA LEU A 290 3.64 -11.61 24.73
C LEU A 290 2.98 -10.91 25.91
N ASP A 291 2.58 -11.73 26.89
CA ASP A 291 2.00 -11.33 28.16
C ASP A 291 3.02 -10.57 29.03
N HIS A 292 2.70 -9.32 29.39
CA HIS A 292 3.53 -8.43 30.22
C HIS A 292 5.03 -8.38 29.83
N GLN A 293 5.38 -8.54 28.56
CA GLN A 293 6.77 -8.45 28.08
C GLN A 293 6.82 -8.14 26.57
N GLY A 294 8.02 -7.94 26.03
CA GLY A 294 8.19 -7.59 24.62
C GLY A 294 8.07 -6.08 24.39
N ALA A 295 7.34 -5.67 23.35
CA ALA A 295 7.26 -4.26 22.91
C ALA A 295 5.87 -3.65 23.13
N ALA A 296 5.83 -2.32 23.24
CA ALA A 296 4.59 -1.52 23.23
C ALA A 296 4.16 -1.17 21.78
N ALA A 297 5.14 -0.95 20.90
CA ALA A 297 4.92 -0.74 19.47
C ALA A 297 6.12 -1.27 18.67
N PHE A 298 5.87 -1.67 17.42
CA PHE A 298 6.87 -2.25 16.53
C PHE A 298 6.72 -1.71 15.11
N LEU A 299 7.74 -1.04 14.60
CA LEU A 299 7.85 -0.66 13.19
C LEU A 299 8.75 -1.67 12.47
N GLY A 300 8.23 -2.36 11.45
CA GLY A 300 9.01 -3.33 10.69
C GLY A 300 8.57 -3.46 9.24
N ALA A 301 9.45 -4.00 8.40
CA ALA A 301 9.14 -4.26 7.00
C ALA A 301 8.37 -5.57 6.83
N SER A 302 7.31 -5.56 6.02
CA SER A 302 6.63 -6.75 5.51
C SER A 302 7.31 -7.36 4.27
N GLY A 303 8.30 -6.65 3.72
CA GLY A 303 9.09 -7.04 2.55
C GLY A 303 10.59 -7.00 2.79
N ILE A 304 11.37 -6.81 1.72
CA ILE A 304 12.83 -6.77 1.78
C ILE A 304 13.32 -5.38 2.23
N GLY A 305 14.14 -5.35 3.29
CA GLY A 305 14.87 -4.18 3.74
C GLY A 305 16.04 -3.83 2.82
N TRP A 306 16.37 -2.54 2.74
CA TRP A 306 17.44 -2.03 1.88
C TRP A 306 18.44 -1.22 2.70
N VAL A 307 19.66 -1.72 2.86
CA VAL A 307 20.76 -1.15 3.69
C VAL A 307 20.77 0.38 3.77
N TRP A 308 20.74 1.08 2.62
CA TRP A 308 20.77 2.55 2.61
C TRP A 308 19.43 3.20 2.86
N ASN A 309 18.33 2.65 2.33
CA ASN A 309 17.01 3.27 2.51
C ASN A 309 16.46 3.03 3.91
N ASP A 310 16.76 1.88 4.50
CA ASP A 310 16.52 1.56 5.90
C ASP A 310 17.20 2.60 6.81
N TYR A 311 18.49 2.87 6.56
CA TYR A 311 19.23 3.93 7.25
C TYR A 311 18.61 5.32 7.03
N TYR A 312 18.22 5.68 5.80
CA TYR A 312 17.61 6.98 5.52
C TYR A 312 16.24 7.17 6.17
N LEU A 313 15.39 6.14 6.17
CA LEU A 313 14.10 6.17 6.85
C LEU A 313 14.29 6.24 8.37
N LEU A 314 15.20 5.43 8.92
CA LEU A 314 15.54 5.44 10.34
C LEU A 314 16.09 6.79 10.80
N GLN A 315 16.91 7.44 9.98
CA GLN A 315 17.39 8.78 10.27
C GLN A 315 16.22 9.75 10.46
N GLN A 316 15.24 9.73 9.55
CA GLN A 316 14.08 10.63 9.67
C GLN A 316 13.17 10.23 10.85
N LEU A 317 13.04 8.94 11.14
CA LEU A 317 12.30 8.45 12.30
C LEU A 317 12.92 8.93 13.61
N ILE A 318 14.24 8.80 13.76
CA ILE A 318 14.97 9.28 14.94
C ILE A 318 14.81 10.80 15.10
N ASP A 319 14.93 11.56 14.01
CA ASP A 319 14.72 13.02 14.04
C ASP A 319 13.31 13.33 14.62
N HIS A 320 12.25 12.70 14.12
CA HIS A 320 10.88 12.93 14.60
C HIS A 320 10.63 12.46 16.03
N LEU A 321 11.13 11.28 16.40
CA LEU A 321 10.95 10.71 17.74
C LEU A 321 11.54 11.59 18.85
N PHE A 322 12.67 12.25 18.58
CA PHE A 322 13.45 12.92 19.62
C PHE A 322 13.47 14.45 19.50
N VAL A 323 13.10 15.03 18.36
CA VAL A 323 12.94 16.49 18.19
C VAL A 323 11.54 16.96 18.56
N HIS A 324 10.53 16.09 18.39
CA HIS A 324 9.14 16.39 18.69
C HIS A 324 8.62 15.49 19.82
N PRO A 325 9.03 15.73 21.09
CA PRO A 325 8.71 14.83 22.21
C PRO A 325 7.22 14.75 22.55
N ALA A 326 6.39 15.63 22.00
CA ALA A 326 4.93 15.59 22.14
C ALA A 326 4.24 14.73 21.07
N ALA A 327 4.96 14.31 20.02
CA ALA A 327 4.38 13.54 18.94
C ALA A 327 4.04 12.11 19.39
N THR A 328 2.97 11.55 18.83
CA THR A 328 2.68 10.12 18.96
C THR A 328 3.60 9.30 18.05
N ILE A 329 3.67 7.98 18.29
CA ILE A 329 4.43 7.10 17.40
C ILE A 329 3.90 7.09 15.96
N GLY A 330 2.58 7.20 15.76
CA GLY A 330 1.95 7.24 14.44
C GLY A 330 2.31 8.51 13.67
N GLU A 331 2.35 9.66 14.36
CA GLU A 331 2.83 10.93 13.80
C GLU A 331 4.29 10.83 13.39
N ALA A 332 5.16 10.37 14.31
CA ALA A 332 6.59 10.26 14.05
C ALA A 332 6.89 9.33 12.86
N VAL A 333 6.22 8.18 12.76
CA VAL A 333 6.37 7.24 11.63
C VAL A 333 5.89 7.86 10.32
N THR A 334 4.76 8.57 10.36
CA THR A 334 4.17 9.16 9.15
C THR A 334 5.01 10.32 8.63
N PHE A 335 5.42 11.25 9.48
CA PHE A 335 6.30 12.35 9.08
C PHE A 335 7.69 11.84 8.65
N ALA A 336 8.21 10.79 9.29
CA ALA A 336 9.46 10.17 8.85
C ALA A 336 9.36 9.62 7.41
N LYS A 337 8.23 9.02 7.05
CA LYS A 337 7.98 8.57 5.67
C LYS A 337 7.85 9.75 4.71
N ILE A 338 7.17 10.82 5.08
CA ILE A 338 7.02 12.02 4.24
C ILE A 338 8.40 12.64 3.97
N ASP A 339 9.20 12.87 5.02
CA ASP A 339 10.52 13.48 4.91
C ASP A 339 11.51 12.58 4.17
N TYR A 340 11.45 11.26 4.41
CA TYR A 340 12.23 10.30 3.64
C TYR A 340 11.95 10.43 2.14
N GLN A 341 10.69 10.55 1.76
CA GLN A 341 10.30 10.67 0.36
C GLN A 341 10.67 12.01 -0.27
N ALA A 342 10.55 13.09 0.50
CA ALA A 342 10.88 14.45 0.07
C ALA A 342 12.40 14.62 -0.11
N LYS A 343 13.19 13.97 0.74
CA LYS A 343 14.66 14.10 0.79
C LYS A 343 15.38 13.10 -0.11
N TYR A 344 14.86 11.89 -0.25
CA TYR A 344 15.53 10.79 -0.94
C TYR A 344 14.71 10.27 -2.12
N PHE A 345 15.18 10.56 -3.34
CA PHE A 345 14.56 10.13 -4.60
C PHE A 345 15.18 8.82 -5.10
N THR A 346 15.03 7.74 -4.35
CA THR A 346 15.54 6.41 -4.72
C THR A 346 14.47 5.58 -5.43
N LEU A 347 14.89 4.58 -6.21
CA LEU A 347 13.95 3.65 -6.87
C LEU A 347 13.15 2.82 -5.85
N GLN A 348 13.68 2.63 -4.65
CA GLN A 348 13.07 1.87 -3.56
C GLN A 348 12.03 2.67 -2.76
N ARG A 349 11.95 4.00 -2.98
CA ARG A 349 11.18 4.93 -2.16
C ARG A 349 9.74 4.47 -1.92
N GLU A 350 9.03 4.09 -2.98
CA GLU A 350 7.64 3.66 -2.86
C GLU A 350 7.52 2.33 -2.11
N SER A 351 8.43 1.39 -2.37
CA SER A 351 8.46 0.11 -1.65
C SER A 351 8.67 0.32 -0.15
N MET A 352 9.56 1.24 0.24
CA MET A 352 9.83 1.56 1.65
C MET A 352 8.60 2.11 2.36
N VAL A 353 7.87 3.03 1.72
CA VAL A 353 6.65 3.65 2.29
C VAL A 353 5.57 2.62 2.52
N HIS A 354 5.37 1.73 1.56
CA HIS A 354 4.34 0.71 1.61
C HIS A 354 4.67 -0.44 2.57
N GLN A 355 5.92 -0.92 2.61
CA GLN A 355 6.27 -2.15 3.31
C GLN A 355 6.58 -1.96 4.79
N TYR A 356 6.96 -0.76 5.25
CA TYR A 356 7.19 -0.51 6.67
C TYR A 356 5.87 -0.20 7.38
N ASN A 357 5.42 -1.10 8.24
CA ASN A 357 4.13 -0.99 8.92
C ASN A 357 4.32 -0.79 10.42
N LEU A 358 3.49 0.09 11.00
CA LEU A 358 3.41 0.28 12.45
C LEU A 358 2.44 -0.75 13.02
N LEU A 359 2.98 -1.69 13.78
CA LEU A 359 2.21 -2.60 14.63
C LEU A 359 2.15 -1.99 16.03
N GLY A 360 0.95 -1.70 16.51
CA GLY A 360 0.70 -0.92 17.73
C GLY A 360 -0.35 0.17 17.49
N ASP A 361 -0.66 0.90 18.56
CA ASP A 361 -1.57 2.05 18.52
C ASP A 361 -0.86 3.28 17.93
N PRO A 362 -1.36 3.89 16.83
CA PRO A 362 -0.77 5.10 16.26
C PRO A 362 -0.87 6.33 17.18
N ALA A 363 -1.77 6.35 18.16
CA ALA A 363 -1.90 7.45 19.13
C ALA A 363 -1.10 7.25 20.43
N LEU A 364 -0.26 6.20 20.52
CA LEU A 364 0.60 5.99 21.68
C LEU A 364 1.56 7.18 21.89
N HIS A 365 1.48 7.85 23.04
CA HIS A 365 2.40 8.92 23.42
C HIS A 365 3.74 8.38 23.91
N LEU A 366 4.84 9.03 23.52
CA LEU A 366 6.20 8.65 23.93
C LEU A 366 6.47 9.10 25.37
N VAL A 367 6.86 8.17 26.27
CA VAL A 367 7.13 8.49 27.70
C VAL A 367 8.59 8.87 27.97
N PHE A 368 9.22 9.57 27.02
CA PHE A 368 10.62 9.98 27.15
C PHE A 368 10.84 11.05 28.25
N PRO A 369 12.04 11.11 28.86
CA PRO A 369 12.35 12.11 29.87
C PRO A 369 12.33 13.55 29.30
N LYS A 370 12.11 14.53 30.17
CA LYS A 370 12.15 15.95 29.81
C LYS A 370 13.54 16.57 30.06
N ASP A 371 13.96 17.42 29.13
CA ASP A 371 15.18 18.24 29.23
C ASP A 371 15.01 19.45 30.17
N SER A 372 14.99 19.22 31.49
CA SER A 372 14.76 20.31 32.45
C SER A 372 15.68 20.28 33.69
N LEU A 373 16.78 19.52 33.64
CA LEU A 373 17.80 19.56 34.68
C LEU A 373 18.74 20.74 34.45
N LYS A 374 18.92 21.60 35.47
CA LYS A 374 19.96 22.64 35.44
C LYS A 374 21.22 22.09 36.10
N ILE A 375 22.29 21.98 35.32
CA ILE A 375 23.56 21.39 35.72
C ILE A 375 24.62 22.48 35.77
N GLU A 376 25.20 22.72 36.94
CA GLU A 376 26.29 23.68 37.13
C GLU A 376 27.54 22.93 37.62
N MET A 377 28.67 23.10 36.95
CA MET A 377 29.94 22.44 37.31
C MET A 377 30.96 23.45 37.80
N VAL A 378 31.71 23.09 38.85
CA VAL A 378 32.81 23.93 39.36
C VAL A 378 33.95 24.04 38.34
N ARG A 379 34.30 22.91 37.70
CA ARG A 379 35.30 22.84 36.63
C ARG A 379 34.86 21.81 35.60
N LYS A 380 35.08 22.11 34.31
CA LYS A 380 34.85 21.18 33.19
C LYS A 380 36.11 20.39 32.80
N GLY A 381 37.24 20.62 33.45
CA GLY A 381 38.52 19.95 33.21
C GLY A 381 39.03 19.27 34.46
N ILE A 382 39.49 18.03 34.32
CA ILE A 382 39.86 17.18 35.46
C ILE A 382 40.93 16.15 35.09
N SER A 383 41.76 15.70 36.03
CA SER A 383 42.70 14.60 35.81
C SER A 383 42.06 13.24 36.15
N PRO A 384 42.51 12.14 35.55
CA PRO A 384 42.16 10.79 36.04
C PRO A 384 42.49 10.66 37.54
N GLY A 385 41.60 10.05 38.33
CA GLY A 385 41.73 9.91 39.78
C GLY A 385 41.07 11.03 40.62
N ASP A 386 40.84 12.20 40.03
CA ASP A 386 40.21 13.32 40.74
C ASP A 386 38.67 13.16 40.84
N SER A 387 37.99 14.11 41.50
CA SER A 387 36.53 14.15 41.58
C SER A 387 35.90 15.40 40.97
N LEU A 388 34.85 15.22 40.18
CA LEU A 388 33.98 16.28 39.68
C LEU A 388 33.04 16.75 40.80
N GLN A 389 32.81 18.07 40.87
CA GLN A 389 31.80 18.68 41.74
C GLN A 389 30.72 19.34 40.88
N VAL A 390 29.47 18.89 41.08
CA VAL A 390 28.32 19.30 40.28
C VAL A 390 27.18 19.72 41.19
N LYS A 391 26.56 20.86 40.89
CA LYS A 391 25.32 21.33 41.51
C LYS A 391 24.17 21.08 40.54
N LEU A 392 23.21 20.26 40.96
CA LEU A 392 22.06 19.85 40.15
C LEU A 392 20.77 20.45 40.72
N THR A 393 20.03 21.19 39.89
CA THR A 393 18.71 21.75 40.23
C THR A 393 17.65 21.10 39.33
N ALA A 394 16.52 20.70 39.91
CA ALA A 394 15.46 19.96 39.23
C ALA A 394 14.07 20.53 39.55
N PRO A 395 13.02 20.21 38.77
CA PRO A 395 11.64 20.62 39.05
C PRO A 395 10.93 19.74 40.09
N ILE A 396 11.68 18.92 40.85
CA ILE A 396 11.17 18.04 41.90
C ILE A 396 12.04 18.12 43.15
N GLU A 397 11.49 17.76 44.30
CA GLU A 397 12.20 17.79 45.59
C GLU A 397 12.89 16.46 45.93
N ASN A 398 12.26 15.33 45.58
CA ASN A 398 12.73 13.99 45.96
C ASN A 398 12.64 12.99 44.79
N GLY A 399 13.61 12.09 44.70
CA GLY A 399 13.63 10.99 43.74
C GLY A 399 14.95 10.22 43.78
N ARG A 400 15.22 9.47 42.71
CA ARG A 400 16.51 8.80 42.49
C ARG A 400 17.19 9.36 41.27
N LEU A 401 18.50 9.57 41.40
CA LEU A 401 19.34 10.12 40.36
C LEU A 401 20.34 9.05 39.92
N SER A 402 20.19 8.59 38.68
CA SER A 402 21.24 7.86 37.99
C SER A 402 22.23 8.83 37.36
N ILE A 403 23.51 8.51 37.49
CA ILE A 403 24.63 9.30 37.00
C ILE A 403 25.53 8.37 36.22
N ALA A 404 25.91 8.77 35.00
CA ALA A 404 26.86 8.02 34.18
C ALA A 404 27.93 8.94 33.60
N LEU A 405 29.20 8.60 33.85
CA LEU A 405 30.34 9.17 33.15
C LEU A 405 30.66 8.28 31.93
N ILE A 406 30.51 8.85 30.74
CA ILE A 406 30.60 8.14 29.47
C ILE A 406 31.74 8.75 28.65
N ASP A 407 32.59 7.91 28.06
CA ASP A 407 33.69 8.39 27.21
C ASP A 407 33.21 8.85 25.81
N SER A 408 34.16 9.29 24.98
CA SER A 408 33.88 9.81 23.64
C SER A 408 33.36 8.77 22.65
N ILE A 409 33.61 7.48 22.89
CA ILE A 409 33.10 6.39 22.05
C ILE A 409 31.78 5.83 22.58
N GLY A 410 31.31 6.25 23.76
CA GLY A 410 30.04 5.84 24.34
C GLY A 410 30.13 4.74 25.40
N LEU A 411 31.32 4.39 25.90
CA LEU A 411 31.46 3.44 27.01
C LEU A 411 31.17 4.12 28.34
N VAL A 412 30.36 3.46 29.17
CA VAL A 412 30.12 3.87 30.55
C VAL A 412 31.36 3.50 31.37
N VAL A 413 32.10 4.51 31.80
CA VAL A 413 33.34 4.36 32.58
C VAL A 413 33.04 4.30 34.07
N LYS A 414 32.00 5.02 34.50
CA LYS A 414 31.51 5.01 35.87
C LYS A 414 30.01 5.27 35.86
N SER A 415 29.26 4.54 36.68
CA SER A 415 27.87 4.85 36.97
C SER A 415 27.61 4.75 38.47
N ASP A 416 26.71 5.60 38.95
CA ASP A 416 26.25 5.66 40.34
C ASP A 416 24.75 5.95 40.35
N GLU A 417 24.04 5.38 41.34
CA GLU A 417 22.66 5.74 41.64
C GLU A 417 22.61 6.27 43.06
N ILE A 418 22.11 7.50 43.22
CA ILE A 418 22.04 8.17 44.51
C ILE A 418 20.64 8.74 44.75
N PRO A 419 20.20 8.85 46.02
CA PRO A 419 18.96 9.56 46.31
C PRO A 419 19.11 11.07 46.03
N TYR A 420 18.08 11.66 45.43
CA TYR A 420 17.92 13.10 45.30
C TYR A 420 16.99 13.58 46.41
N ARG A 421 17.49 14.41 47.34
CA ARG A 421 16.76 14.82 48.57
C ARG A 421 16.88 16.30 48.91
N SER A 422 17.50 17.09 48.03
CA SER A 422 17.73 18.52 48.25
C SER A 422 17.76 19.22 46.90
N ASN A 423 17.12 20.37 46.77
CA ASN A 423 17.09 21.13 45.52
C ASN A 423 17.57 22.57 45.74
N PRO A 424 18.77 22.96 45.31
CA PRO A 424 19.75 22.18 44.52
C PRO A 424 20.55 21.16 45.35
N GLN A 425 20.98 20.06 44.74
CA GLN A 425 21.87 19.05 45.34
C GLN A 425 23.31 19.19 44.85
N TRP A 426 24.27 19.14 45.77
CA TRP A 426 25.68 18.98 45.43
C TRP A 426 26.05 17.50 45.32
N ILE A 427 26.76 17.17 44.25
CA ILE A 427 27.14 15.81 43.90
C ILE A 427 28.63 15.77 43.62
N ARG A 428 29.30 14.75 44.17
CA ARG A 428 30.71 14.45 43.92
C ARG A 428 30.83 13.13 43.19
N ILE A 429 31.50 13.13 42.03
CA ILE A 429 31.68 11.93 41.19
C ILE A 429 33.16 11.73 40.97
N SER A 430 33.68 10.54 41.29
CA SER A 430 35.08 10.20 41.03
C SER A 430 35.29 9.84 39.56
N VAL A 431 36.41 10.30 39.00
CA VAL A 431 36.89 9.90 37.68
C VAL A 431 37.89 8.77 37.88
N PRO A 432 37.66 7.55 37.35
CA PRO A 432 38.57 6.44 37.54
C PRO A 432 40.00 6.76 37.07
N GLU A 433 41.02 6.30 37.78
CA GLU A 433 42.44 6.48 37.40
C GLU A 433 42.77 5.86 36.04
N THR A 434 42.02 4.84 35.63
CA THR A 434 42.14 4.16 34.33
C THR A 434 41.55 4.96 33.16
N SER A 435 40.94 6.13 33.41
CA SER A 435 40.32 6.96 32.38
C SER A 435 41.37 7.53 31.42
N HIS A 436 41.18 7.32 30.12
CA HIS A 436 42.07 7.87 29.11
C HIS A 436 41.83 9.37 28.89
N PRO A 437 42.85 10.14 28.47
CA PRO A 437 42.67 11.55 28.15
C PRO A 437 41.68 11.76 26.99
N GLY A 438 40.69 12.65 27.13
CA GLY A 438 39.69 12.88 26.09
C GLY A 438 38.42 13.61 26.55
N LEU A 439 37.45 13.67 25.62
CA LEU A 439 36.10 14.14 25.92
C LEU A 439 35.30 13.02 26.58
N TYR A 440 34.65 13.36 27.69
CA TYR A 440 33.65 12.55 28.35
C TYR A 440 32.35 13.35 28.43
N ARG A 441 31.25 12.65 28.71
CA ARG A 441 29.98 13.24 29.07
C ARG A 441 29.52 12.69 30.39
N LEU A 442 29.15 13.58 31.28
CA LEU A 442 28.45 13.25 32.50
C LEU A 442 26.95 13.39 32.24
N LYS A 443 26.23 12.28 32.34
CA LYS A 443 24.78 12.20 32.11
C LYS A 443 24.06 11.99 33.42
N PHE A 444 22.90 12.60 33.53
CA PHE A 444 22.03 12.55 34.69
C PHE A 444 20.64 12.13 34.22
N ASP A 445 20.06 11.16 34.92
CA ASP A 445 18.65 10.78 34.79
C ASP A 445 18.02 10.76 36.17
N LEU A 446 17.10 11.69 36.40
CA LEU A 446 16.39 11.90 37.64
C LEU A 446 14.96 11.42 37.48
N TYR A 447 14.59 10.41 38.25
CA TYR A 447 13.24 9.85 38.25
C TYR A 447 12.62 9.97 39.65
N PRO A 448 11.42 10.56 39.76
CA PRO A 448 10.83 10.91 41.05
C PRO A 448 10.34 9.69 41.82
N ASP A 449 10.32 9.78 43.16
CA ASP A 449 9.71 8.74 44.00
C ASP A 449 8.19 8.68 43.80
N ALA A 450 7.57 9.83 43.53
CA ALA A 450 6.16 9.98 43.17
C ALA A 450 6.00 10.94 41.99
N GLY A 451 5.31 10.52 40.94
CA GLY A 451 5.16 11.28 39.69
C GLY A 451 5.25 10.36 38.46
N ARG A 452 5.05 10.92 37.26
CA ARG A 452 5.04 10.15 36.00
C ARG A 452 6.09 10.57 34.98
N VAL A 453 6.96 11.54 35.30
CA VAL A 453 7.87 12.17 34.35
C VAL A 453 9.31 12.09 34.87
N ASN A 454 10.20 11.52 34.06
CA ASN A 454 11.65 11.58 34.30
C ASN A 454 12.23 12.89 33.75
N TYR A 455 13.36 13.29 34.30
CA TYR A 455 14.12 14.45 33.87
C TYR A 455 15.55 14.05 33.60
N HIS A 456 16.13 14.52 32.50
CA HIS A 456 17.52 14.21 32.19
C HIS A 456 18.31 15.45 31.79
N GLY A 457 19.63 15.27 31.71
CA GLY A 457 20.55 16.29 31.26
C GLY A 457 21.95 15.72 31.12
N SER A 458 22.79 16.42 30.38
CA SER A 458 24.20 16.05 30.25
C SER A 458 25.10 17.27 30.19
N VAL A 459 26.36 17.07 30.56
CA VAL A 459 27.39 18.10 30.50
C VAL A 459 28.71 17.48 30.00
N PRO A 460 29.43 18.14 29.07
CA PRO A 460 30.73 17.68 28.62
C PRO A 460 31.81 17.88 29.70
N VAL A 461 32.74 16.93 29.77
CA VAL A 461 33.87 16.94 30.71
C VAL A 461 35.15 16.60 29.94
N ALA A 462 36.19 17.40 30.12
CA ALA A 462 37.53 17.12 29.60
C ALA A 462 38.34 16.38 30.67
N VAL A 463 38.78 15.16 30.38
CA VAL A 463 39.60 14.34 31.28
C VAL A 463 41.03 14.30 30.75
N GLY A 464 42.02 14.65 31.56
CA GLY A 464 43.46 14.58 31.28
C GLY A 464 43.98 15.51 30.16
N GLN A 465 43.09 16.14 29.39
CA GLN A 465 43.41 17.10 28.32
C GLN A 465 42.20 17.98 28.00
N PHE A 466 42.39 19.03 27.20
CA PHE A 466 41.28 19.81 26.65
C PHE A 466 40.48 18.97 25.64
N ALA A 467 39.22 19.36 25.40
CA ALA A 467 38.34 18.63 24.50
C ALA A 467 37.47 19.56 23.65
N VAL A 468 37.26 19.17 22.38
CA VAL A 468 36.30 19.82 21.48
C VAL A 468 34.92 19.19 21.72
N VAL A 469 33.96 19.99 22.18
CA VAL A 469 32.61 19.53 22.54
C VAL A 469 31.70 19.48 21.32
N SER A 470 31.72 20.53 20.50
CA SER A 470 30.82 20.69 19.36
C SER A 470 31.47 21.57 18.28
N ILE A 471 31.05 21.36 17.03
CA ILE A 471 31.45 22.17 15.88
C ILE A 471 30.18 22.40 15.05
N HIS A 472 29.86 23.66 14.76
CA HIS A 472 28.65 24.06 14.04
C HIS A 472 28.98 25.02 12.89
N GLN A 473 28.43 24.75 11.70
CA GLN A 473 28.44 25.68 10.58
C GLN A 473 27.18 26.54 10.57
N MET A 474 27.33 27.82 10.24
CA MET A 474 26.22 28.75 10.03
C MET A 474 26.42 29.51 8.71
N PRO A 475 25.40 29.58 7.83
CA PRO A 475 24.07 28.96 7.96
C PRO A 475 24.12 27.43 7.87
N ARG A 476 23.10 26.74 8.42
CA ARG A 476 23.03 25.26 8.41
C ARG A 476 22.98 24.70 6.99
N THR A 477 22.18 25.34 6.13
CA THR A 477 22.12 25.09 4.69
C THR A 477 22.90 26.19 3.99
N VAL A 478 23.91 25.82 3.20
CA VAL A 478 24.80 26.77 2.53
C VAL A 478 24.52 26.77 1.04
N ILE A 479 24.33 27.94 0.44
CA ILE A 479 24.33 28.13 -1.01
C ILE A 479 25.58 28.84 -1.52
N VAL A 480 25.80 28.75 -2.84
CA VAL A 480 26.85 29.52 -3.51
C VAL A 480 26.66 31.01 -3.22
N GLY A 481 27.70 31.65 -2.67
CA GLY A 481 27.69 33.06 -2.29
C GLY A 481 27.39 33.33 -0.81
N ASP A 482 26.89 32.34 -0.05
CA ASP A 482 26.67 32.53 1.38
C ASP A 482 27.98 32.79 2.14
N SER A 483 27.88 33.62 3.17
CA SER A 483 28.92 33.81 4.18
C SER A 483 28.79 32.74 5.25
N VAL A 484 29.73 31.81 5.26
CA VAL A 484 29.77 30.68 6.21
C VAL A 484 30.71 30.98 7.36
N THR A 485 30.21 30.87 8.58
CA THR A 485 31.03 30.91 9.81
C THR A 485 31.03 29.55 10.49
N ILE A 486 32.14 29.18 11.09
CA ILE A 486 32.24 27.99 11.93
C ILE A 486 32.35 28.42 13.39
N GLN A 487 31.56 27.78 14.25
CA GLN A 487 31.64 27.91 15.69
C GLN A 487 32.04 26.57 16.32
N ALA A 488 32.76 26.63 17.43
CA ALA A 488 33.20 25.46 18.17
C ALA A 488 33.23 25.72 19.67
N GLU A 489 32.67 24.80 20.45
CA GLU A 489 32.84 24.81 21.90
C GLU A 489 34.05 23.93 22.27
N VAL A 490 34.99 24.49 23.03
CA VAL A 490 36.18 23.80 23.51
C VAL A 490 36.26 23.98 25.02
N VAL A 491 36.41 22.88 25.74
CA VAL A 491 36.50 22.87 27.21
C VAL A 491 37.93 22.63 27.68
N SER A 492 38.30 23.32 28.75
CA SER A 492 39.58 23.14 29.46
C SER A 492 40.81 23.43 28.59
N LEU A 493 40.69 24.37 27.65
CA LEU A 493 41.77 24.79 26.78
C LEU A 493 42.88 25.49 27.60
N PRO A 494 44.16 25.11 27.46
CA PRO A 494 45.25 25.76 28.17
C PRO A 494 45.36 27.25 27.82
N GLU A 495 45.84 28.06 28.75
CA GLU A 495 46.16 29.47 28.50
C GLU A 495 47.16 29.61 27.34
N ASN A 496 47.03 30.70 26.57
CA ASN A 496 47.83 30.99 25.36
C ASN A 496 47.67 29.99 24.20
N SER A 497 46.63 29.17 24.19
CA SER A 497 46.31 28.32 23.04
C SER A 497 45.65 29.12 21.92
N GLU A 498 45.92 28.74 20.67
CA GLU A 498 45.28 29.32 19.49
C GLU A 498 44.40 28.28 18.78
N VAL A 499 43.18 28.67 18.42
CA VAL A 499 42.21 27.81 17.72
C VAL A 499 42.08 28.29 16.28
N PHE A 500 42.18 27.37 15.33
CA PHE A 500 42.00 27.61 13.90
C PHE A 500 40.93 26.68 13.33
N CYS A 501 40.17 27.17 12.35
CA CYS A 501 39.37 26.35 11.45
C CYS A 501 40.08 26.23 10.11
N VAL A 502 40.48 25.02 9.74
CA VAL A 502 41.20 24.70 8.52
C VAL A 502 40.22 24.11 7.51
N PHE A 503 40.00 24.79 6.39
CA PHE A 503 39.29 24.29 5.24
C PHE A 503 40.26 23.56 4.30
N GLU A 504 39.95 22.33 3.91
CA GLU A 504 40.85 21.47 3.13
C GLU A 504 40.47 21.43 1.64
N SER A 505 39.18 21.52 1.34
CA SER A 505 38.62 21.40 0.00
C SER A 505 37.21 22.00 -0.02
N PRO A 506 36.75 22.62 -1.12
CA PRO A 506 37.50 22.91 -2.37
C PRO A 506 38.41 24.14 -2.25
N VAL A 507 38.29 24.91 -1.18
CA VAL A 507 39.14 26.07 -0.89
C VAL A 507 40.02 25.72 0.30
N LYS A 508 41.34 25.83 0.13
CA LYS A 508 42.29 25.66 1.22
C LYS A 508 42.47 27.00 1.93
N ASP A 509 42.05 27.07 3.18
CA ASP A 509 42.18 28.27 4.01
C ASP A 509 42.30 27.86 5.49
N SER A 510 42.91 28.71 6.31
CA SER A 510 43.06 28.47 7.76
C SER A 510 42.71 29.75 8.50
N LEU A 511 41.54 29.76 9.13
CA LEU A 511 41.01 30.93 9.83
C LEU A 511 41.27 30.81 11.31
N LYS A 512 41.92 31.82 11.90
CA LYS A 512 41.97 31.96 13.36
C LYS A 512 40.54 32.12 13.89
N MET A 513 40.27 31.50 15.03
CA MET A 513 39.00 31.60 15.73
C MET A 513 39.17 32.43 17.00
N ALA A 514 38.18 33.27 17.30
CA ALA A 514 38.13 34.10 18.49
C ALA A 514 37.06 33.59 19.44
N LEU A 515 37.36 33.59 20.75
CA LEU A 515 36.40 33.23 21.78
C LEU A 515 35.34 34.33 21.90
N ASN A 516 34.07 33.97 21.79
CA ASN A 516 32.96 34.84 22.16
C ASN A 516 32.70 34.71 23.67
N PRO A 517 32.87 35.78 24.47
CA PRO A 517 32.72 35.69 25.93
C PRO A 517 31.27 35.48 26.39
N VAL A 518 30.27 35.75 25.54
CA VAL A 518 28.85 35.57 25.86
C VAL A 518 28.44 34.11 25.65
N THR A 519 28.84 33.52 24.52
CA THR A 519 28.45 32.14 24.18
C THR A 519 29.48 31.10 24.65
N ASN A 520 30.65 31.55 25.10
CA ASN A 520 31.81 30.72 25.44
C ASN A 520 32.20 29.75 24.31
N ALA A 521 31.97 30.15 23.05
CA ALA A 521 32.31 29.39 21.86
C ALA A 521 33.32 30.16 21.01
N PHE A 522 34.26 29.43 20.41
CA PHE A 522 35.17 29.97 19.40
C PHE A 522 34.43 30.14 18.09
N GLY A 523 34.55 31.30 17.44
CA GLY A 523 34.02 31.55 16.10
C GLY A 523 35.12 31.95 15.14
N THR A 524 35.02 31.56 13.88
CA THR A 524 35.92 32.04 12.81
C THR A 524 35.93 33.57 12.77
N THR A 525 37.11 34.18 12.79
CA THR A 525 37.30 35.66 12.82
C THR A 525 36.73 36.38 11.60
N ARG A 526 36.52 35.67 10.49
CA ARG A 526 35.80 36.15 9.31
C ARG A 526 34.98 35.03 8.69
N PRO A 527 33.91 35.32 7.94
CA PRO A 527 33.21 34.31 7.17
C PRO A 527 34.02 33.82 5.96
N MET A 528 33.66 32.62 5.48
CA MET A 528 34.11 32.00 4.23
C MET A 528 33.01 32.02 3.19
N VAL A 529 33.33 32.37 1.95
CA VAL A 529 32.38 32.38 0.83
C VAL A 529 32.80 31.35 -0.22
N PHE A 530 31.85 30.50 -0.61
CA PHE A 530 32.09 29.46 -1.62
C PHE A 530 31.49 29.85 -2.96
N LYS A 531 32.33 29.89 -4.01
CA LYS A 531 31.93 30.29 -5.37
C LYS A 531 31.42 29.13 -6.24
N ARG A 532 31.48 27.89 -5.74
CA ARG A 532 31.13 26.69 -6.49
C ARG A 532 30.37 25.73 -5.59
N THR A 533 29.39 25.04 -6.16
CA THR A 533 28.73 23.90 -5.52
C THR A 533 29.72 22.77 -5.27
N GLY A 534 29.47 21.98 -4.24
CA GLY A 534 30.32 20.84 -3.87
C GLY A 534 30.32 20.55 -2.39
N ARG A 535 31.03 19.47 -2.01
CA ARG A 535 31.30 19.14 -0.61
C ARG A 535 32.49 19.98 -0.12
N VAL A 536 32.32 20.61 1.02
CA VAL A 536 33.38 21.32 1.75
C VAL A 536 33.86 20.43 2.88
N LEU A 537 35.17 20.30 3.02
CA LEU A 537 35.84 19.58 4.11
C LEU A 537 36.60 20.59 4.97
N TYR A 538 36.42 20.50 6.30
CA TYR A 538 37.10 21.38 7.25
C TYR A 538 37.35 20.68 8.59
N HIS A 539 38.33 21.12 9.37
CA HIS A 539 38.59 20.62 10.72
C HIS A 539 39.09 21.76 11.61
N LEU A 540 39.05 21.56 12.93
CA LEU A 540 39.70 22.47 13.87
C LEU A 540 41.14 22.07 14.08
N SER A 541 42.05 23.04 14.09
CA SER A 541 43.43 22.89 14.49
C SER A 541 43.71 23.77 15.71
N ILE A 542 44.08 23.16 16.82
CA ILE A 542 44.34 23.83 18.09
C ILE A 542 45.85 23.73 18.35
N LEU A 543 46.51 24.88 18.47
CA LEU A 543 47.90 25.01 18.84
C LEU A 543 47.97 25.30 20.34
N THR A 544 48.53 24.38 21.11
CA THR A 544 48.86 24.58 22.53
C THR A 544 50.38 24.69 22.70
N PRO A 545 50.89 25.18 23.84
CA PRO A 545 52.32 25.16 24.12
C PRO A 545 52.90 23.74 23.93
N GLY A 546 53.73 23.54 22.91
CA GLY A 546 54.40 22.28 22.60
C GLY A 546 53.60 21.20 21.86
N LYS A 547 52.33 21.42 21.47
CA LYS A 547 51.53 20.39 20.76
C LYS A 547 50.49 21.00 19.80
N ARG A 548 50.29 20.36 18.65
CA ARG A 548 49.19 20.63 17.72
C ARG A 548 48.17 19.50 17.82
N VAL A 549 46.90 19.84 18.00
CA VAL A 549 45.78 18.88 18.03
C VAL A 549 44.81 19.23 16.91
N GLN A 550 44.29 18.22 16.23
CA GLN A 550 43.30 18.38 15.16
C GLN A 550 42.00 17.65 15.55
N SER A 551 40.85 18.27 15.29
CA SER A 551 39.57 17.57 15.37
C SER A 551 39.40 16.63 14.18
N SER A 552 38.44 15.72 14.26
CA SER A 552 37.96 14.98 13.09
C SER A 552 37.48 15.94 12.00
N ALA A 553 37.69 15.55 10.75
CA ALA A 553 37.21 16.31 9.59
C ALA A 553 35.67 16.34 9.56
N GLN A 554 35.15 17.55 9.45
CA GLN A 554 33.76 17.88 9.26
C GLN A 554 33.48 18.14 7.77
N SER A 555 32.21 18.03 7.37
CA SER A 555 31.82 18.39 6.02
C SER A 555 30.41 18.92 5.91
N PHE A 556 30.20 19.89 5.02
CA PHE A 556 28.87 20.33 4.58
C PHE A 556 28.84 20.43 3.05
N ARG A 557 27.65 20.61 2.47
CA ARG A 557 27.47 20.78 1.02
C ARG A 557 27.07 22.21 0.72
N VAL A 558 27.73 22.81 -0.26
CA VAL A 558 27.34 24.09 -0.87
C VAL A 558 26.40 23.77 -2.03
N ASN A 559 25.15 24.20 -1.89
CA ASN A 559 24.08 23.99 -2.87
C ASN A 559 24.03 25.14 -3.88
N ALA A 560 23.46 24.91 -5.06
CA ALA A 560 23.20 25.99 -6.00
C ALA A 560 21.99 26.81 -5.51
N PRO A 561 22.02 28.16 -5.62
CA PRO A 561 20.81 28.96 -5.41
C PRO A 561 19.71 28.48 -6.36
N GLY A 562 20.01 28.36 -7.66
CA GLY A 562 19.15 27.74 -8.65
C GLY A 562 19.95 26.94 -9.66
N ASP A 563 19.37 25.84 -10.14
CA ASP A 563 19.93 24.99 -11.20
C ASP A 563 18.77 24.18 -11.77
N LEU A 564 18.35 24.54 -12.97
CA LEU A 564 17.35 23.82 -13.74
C LEU A 564 18.06 22.72 -14.51
N ARG A 565 17.35 21.61 -14.70
CA ARG A 565 17.92 20.48 -15.39
C ARG A 565 16.84 19.74 -16.14
N ILE A 566 17.08 19.49 -17.42
CA ILE A 566 16.33 18.48 -18.15
C ILE A 566 17.01 17.11 -17.95
N GLN A 567 16.23 16.10 -17.58
CA GLN A 567 16.75 14.75 -17.45
C GLN A 567 17.22 14.21 -18.81
N PRO A 568 18.42 13.59 -18.90
CA PRO A 568 18.89 12.98 -20.14
C PRO A 568 17.90 11.94 -20.67
N GLN A 569 17.69 11.91 -22.00
CA GLN A 569 16.81 10.94 -22.67
C GLN A 569 15.36 10.96 -22.17
N SER A 570 14.93 12.06 -21.54
CA SER A 570 13.56 12.19 -21.02
C SER A 570 12.54 12.61 -22.07
N ILE A 571 12.99 12.96 -23.27
CA ILE A 571 12.09 13.35 -24.34
C ILE A 571 11.37 12.10 -24.83
N ARG A 572 10.06 12.11 -24.71
CA ARG A 572 9.19 11.02 -25.20
C ARG A 572 8.00 11.59 -25.93
N VAL A 573 7.50 10.83 -26.89
CA VAL A 573 6.21 11.09 -27.52
C VAL A 573 5.12 10.51 -26.62
N ALA A 574 4.32 11.36 -26.00
CA ALA A 574 3.09 10.94 -25.35
C ALA A 574 1.98 10.95 -26.41
N VAL A 575 1.27 9.83 -26.51
CA VAL A 575 0.17 9.66 -27.47
C VAL A 575 -1.11 9.48 -26.67
N ASP A 576 -1.84 10.58 -26.46
CA ASP A 576 -3.21 10.61 -25.94
C ASP A 576 -4.17 11.06 -27.08
N ASP A 577 -5.20 11.85 -26.79
CA ASP A 577 -6.09 12.47 -27.80
C ASP A 577 -5.32 13.42 -28.74
N ARG A 578 -4.09 13.82 -28.36
CA ARG A 578 -3.15 14.58 -29.17
C ARG A 578 -1.74 13.99 -29.05
N ILE A 579 -0.91 14.23 -30.06
CA ILE A 579 0.53 13.93 -29.98
C ILE A 579 1.19 15.03 -29.14
N ARG A 580 1.91 14.66 -28.08
CA ARG A 580 2.65 15.61 -27.24
C ARG A 580 4.11 15.20 -27.09
N LEU A 581 4.98 16.18 -26.93
CA LEU A 581 6.34 15.94 -26.43
C LEU A 581 6.36 16.17 -24.93
N ALA A 582 6.86 15.19 -24.20
CA ALA A 582 7.09 15.28 -22.78
C ALA A 582 8.58 15.37 -22.50
N ALA A 583 8.99 16.17 -21.51
CA ALA A 583 10.34 16.16 -20.95
C ALA A 583 10.26 16.26 -19.42
N VAL A 584 11.20 15.64 -18.72
CA VAL A 584 11.29 15.74 -17.27
C VAL A 584 12.26 16.84 -16.91
N VAL A 585 11.76 17.86 -16.22
CA VAL A 585 12.51 19.03 -15.77
C VAL A 585 12.61 18.96 -14.26
N ARG A 586 13.76 19.34 -13.72
CA ARG A 586 14.01 19.36 -12.30
C ARG A 586 14.67 20.67 -11.91
N ASN A 587 14.20 21.28 -10.83
CA ASN A 587 14.96 22.27 -10.09
C ASN A 587 15.84 21.51 -9.09
N ILE A 588 17.16 21.61 -9.18
CA ILE A 588 18.11 21.03 -8.21
C ILE A 588 18.70 22.09 -7.28
N GLY A 589 18.21 23.33 -7.36
CA GLY A 589 18.54 24.43 -6.46
C GLY A 589 17.50 24.69 -5.37
N ILE A 590 17.81 25.64 -4.49
CA ILE A 590 16.94 26.04 -3.39
C ILE A 590 15.93 27.14 -3.74
N THR A 591 16.13 27.83 -4.86
CA THR A 591 15.29 28.94 -5.32
C THR A 591 14.12 28.38 -6.10
N ALA A 592 12.90 28.68 -5.67
CA ALA A 592 11.71 28.42 -6.46
C ALA A 592 11.66 29.37 -7.66
N PHE A 593 11.29 28.84 -8.82
CA PHE A 593 11.20 29.58 -10.07
C PHE A 593 9.77 29.56 -10.58
N LYS A 594 9.32 30.70 -11.13
CA LYS A 594 8.01 30.82 -11.75
C LYS A 594 8.13 31.14 -13.23
N ASN A 595 7.16 30.68 -14.01
CA ASN A 595 7.06 30.93 -15.45
C ASN A 595 8.30 30.50 -16.26
N ILE A 596 8.97 29.42 -15.84
CA ILE A 596 10.13 28.86 -16.55
C ILE A 596 9.66 28.35 -17.91
N THR A 597 10.30 28.79 -18.99
CA THR A 597 9.93 28.35 -20.34
C THR A 597 10.66 27.06 -20.72
N ILE A 598 9.95 26.09 -21.29
CA ILE A 598 10.55 24.91 -21.92
C ILE A 598 10.20 24.92 -23.40
N SER A 599 11.19 24.76 -24.26
CA SER A 599 11.04 24.78 -25.72
C SER A 599 11.47 23.44 -26.33
N PHE A 600 10.70 22.98 -27.31
CA PHE A 600 10.97 21.79 -28.11
C PHE A 600 11.23 22.19 -29.56
N ARG A 601 12.33 21.68 -30.13
CA ARG A 601 12.69 21.88 -31.53
C ARG A 601 13.11 20.57 -32.20
N GLN A 602 12.68 20.34 -33.43
CA GLN A 602 13.23 19.29 -34.28
C GLN A 602 14.57 19.76 -34.83
N ILE A 603 15.60 18.91 -34.76
CA ILE A 603 16.92 19.15 -35.34
C ILE A 603 16.95 18.55 -36.74
N LEU A 604 17.36 19.35 -37.72
CA LEU A 604 17.71 18.95 -39.08
C LEU A 604 19.22 19.16 -39.31
N ASP A 605 19.75 18.67 -40.42
CA ASP A 605 21.19 18.71 -40.71
C ASP A 605 21.78 20.13 -40.74
N THR A 606 20.98 21.14 -41.10
CA THR A 606 21.40 22.54 -41.21
C THR A 606 20.47 23.55 -40.52
N ASP A 607 19.35 23.12 -39.92
CA ASP A 607 18.34 24.01 -39.30
C ASP A 607 17.59 23.34 -38.14
N SER A 608 16.71 24.07 -37.46
CA SER A 608 15.79 23.53 -36.45
C SER A 608 14.37 24.04 -36.63
N ILE A 609 13.38 23.13 -36.61
CA ILE A 609 11.96 23.49 -36.67
C ILE A 609 11.42 23.64 -35.25
N PHE A 610 10.77 24.76 -34.94
CA PHE A 610 10.09 24.96 -33.66
C PHE A 610 8.84 24.06 -33.57
N LEU A 611 8.77 23.22 -32.55
CA LEU A 611 7.64 22.29 -32.34
C LEU A 611 6.66 22.83 -31.31
N GLY A 612 7.14 23.56 -30.31
CA GLY A 612 6.29 24.24 -29.33
C GLY A 612 7.03 24.57 -28.04
N LYS A 613 6.34 25.30 -27.15
CA LYS A 613 6.85 25.65 -25.82
C LYS A 613 5.76 25.61 -24.76
N THR A 614 6.14 25.47 -23.50
CA THR A 614 5.25 25.61 -22.34
C THR A 614 5.95 26.33 -21.20
N GLN A 615 5.20 26.72 -20.17
CA GLN A 615 5.72 27.34 -18.96
C GLN A 615 5.39 26.48 -17.73
N ILE A 616 6.28 26.52 -16.74
CA ILE A 616 6.10 25.82 -15.48
C ILE A 616 6.64 26.61 -14.30
N ASP A 617 6.00 26.44 -13.15
CA ASP A 617 6.53 26.83 -11.86
C ASP A 617 7.20 25.62 -11.22
N LEU A 618 8.43 25.79 -10.74
CA LEU A 618 9.17 24.75 -10.04
C LEU A 618 9.62 25.27 -8.67
N SER A 619 9.08 24.66 -7.63
CA SER A 619 9.53 24.81 -6.26
C SER A 619 10.97 24.30 -6.11
N SER A 620 11.58 24.62 -4.97
CA SER A 620 12.90 24.08 -4.62
C SER A 620 12.89 22.56 -4.68
N TYR A 621 13.92 21.97 -5.31
CA TYR A 621 14.10 20.52 -5.46
C TYR A 621 12.99 19.77 -6.23
N GLU A 622 12.01 20.48 -6.78
CA GLU A 622 10.86 19.90 -7.46
C GLU A 622 11.26 19.27 -8.82
N THR A 623 10.64 18.15 -9.14
CA THR A 623 10.73 17.52 -10.46
C THR A 623 9.33 17.50 -11.06
N ALA A 624 9.20 17.98 -12.29
CA ALA A 624 7.94 17.96 -13.00
C ALA A 624 8.11 17.44 -14.43
N THR A 625 7.05 16.85 -14.96
CA THR A 625 6.97 16.47 -16.38
C THR A 625 6.20 17.55 -17.11
N VAL A 626 6.86 18.21 -18.07
CA VAL A 626 6.22 19.20 -18.94
C VAL A 626 5.81 18.54 -20.24
N ASN A 627 4.66 18.94 -20.79
CA ASN A 627 4.13 18.42 -22.03
C ASN A 627 3.75 19.56 -22.98
N VAL A 628 4.03 19.41 -24.27
CA VAL A 628 3.61 20.35 -25.33
C VAL A 628 2.92 19.58 -26.45
N PRO A 629 1.69 19.95 -26.85
CA PRO A 629 1.06 19.37 -28.02
C PRO A 629 1.81 19.74 -29.30
N VAL A 630 2.06 18.75 -30.15
CA VAL A 630 2.85 18.90 -31.37
C VAL A 630 2.24 18.11 -32.52
N ILE A 631 2.60 18.47 -33.74
CA ILE A 631 2.39 17.63 -34.93
C ILE A 631 3.79 17.20 -35.37
N LEU A 632 4.02 15.89 -35.50
CA LEU A 632 5.32 15.34 -35.85
C LEU A 632 5.25 14.65 -37.22
N PRO A 633 6.24 14.84 -38.11
CA PRO A 633 6.29 14.13 -39.39
C PRO A 633 6.61 12.65 -39.18
N PRO A 634 6.18 11.75 -40.10
CA PRO A 634 6.42 10.32 -39.96
C PRO A 634 7.91 9.98 -40.10
N GLY A 635 8.38 9.06 -39.25
CA GLY A 635 9.72 8.49 -39.33
C GLY A 635 10.60 8.83 -38.13
N ARG A 636 11.92 8.79 -38.36
CA ARG A 636 12.93 9.02 -37.32
C ARG A 636 13.26 10.52 -37.26
N ILE A 637 12.92 11.16 -36.15
CA ILE A 637 13.15 12.59 -35.91
C ILE A 637 14.05 12.81 -34.70
N THR A 638 14.95 13.78 -34.76
CA THR A 638 15.77 14.17 -33.60
C THR A 638 15.18 15.43 -32.99
N ILE A 639 14.87 15.39 -31.69
CA ILE A 639 14.24 16.50 -30.98
C ILE A 639 15.18 16.98 -29.88
N ARG A 640 15.31 18.30 -29.74
CA ARG A 640 15.94 18.98 -28.61
C ARG A 640 14.86 19.59 -27.73
N ALA A 641 14.93 19.31 -26.44
CA ALA A 641 14.19 20.05 -25.41
C ALA A 641 15.18 20.92 -24.64
N THR A 642 14.80 22.18 -24.40
CA THR A 642 15.60 23.13 -23.64
C THR A 642 14.73 23.83 -22.59
N VAL A 643 15.10 23.73 -21.31
CA VAL A 643 14.53 24.54 -20.23
C VAL A 643 15.26 25.87 -20.18
N ASP A 644 14.52 26.94 -19.95
CA ASP A 644 14.99 28.31 -20.02
C ASP A 644 15.82 28.61 -21.29
N PRO A 645 15.24 28.44 -22.50
CA PRO A 645 15.97 28.56 -23.77
C PRO A 645 16.53 29.97 -24.05
N GLU A 646 16.10 30.97 -23.29
CA GLU A 646 16.58 32.35 -23.39
C GLU A 646 17.63 32.68 -22.30
N ASN A 647 18.00 31.71 -21.45
CA ASN A 647 18.90 31.85 -20.32
C ASN A 647 18.54 33.06 -19.43
N ARG A 648 17.24 33.24 -19.15
CA ARG A 648 16.75 34.32 -18.26
C ARG A 648 17.10 34.06 -16.81
N ILE A 649 17.20 32.79 -16.43
CA ILE A 649 17.61 32.31 -15.11
C ILE A 649 19.10 32.03 -15.20
N ARG A 650 19.88 32.94 -14.62
CA ARG A 650 21.33 32.79 -14.61
C ARG A 650 21.74 31.67 -13.66
N GLU A 651 22.24 30.58 -14.21
CA GLU A 651 22.75 29.44 -13.45
C GLU A 651 24.18 29.06 -13.86
N LYS A 652 24.78 28.12 -13.13
CA LYS A 652 26.18 27.76 -13.33
C LYS A 652 26.39 26.71 -14.43
N ASN A 653 25.36 25.90 -14.73
CA ASN A 653 25.49 24.73 -15.59
C ASN A 653 24.46 24.70 -16.73
N GLU A 654 24.41 25.74 -17.54
CA GLU A 654 23.49 25.84 -18.69
C GLU A 654 23.53 24.63 -19.67
N ALA A 655 24.59 23.80 -19.64
CA ALA A 655 24.68 22.60 -20.47
C ALA A 655 23.63 21.53 -20.10
N ASN A 656 23.20 21.45 -18.84
CA ASN A 656 22.19 20.49 -18.39
C ASN A 656 20.74 20.97 -18.65
N ASN A 657 20.57 22.20 -19.17
CA ASN A 657 19.29 22.75 -19.56
C ASN A 657 18.75 22.18 -20.86
N SER A 658 19.58 21.45 -21.61
CA SER A 658 19.12 20.83 -22.86
C SER A 658 19.39 19.33 -22.90
N THR A 659 18.48 18.61 -23.54
CA THR A 659 18.71 17.23 -23.92
C THR A 659 18.23 17.00 -25.34
N GLN A 660 18.73 15.96 -25.98
CA GLN A 660 18.31 15.53 -27.29
C GLN A 660 17.91 14.07 -27.27
N SER A 661 16.92 13.71 -28.07
CA SER A 661 16.54 12.32 -28.26
C SER A 661 16.06 12.13 -29.69
N THR A 662 16.50 11.06 -30.31
CA THR A 662 15.98 10.62 -31.60
C THR A 662 14.81 9.70 -31.35
N LEU A 663 13.63 10.14 -31.76
CA LEU A 663 12.37 9.44 -31.60
C LEU A 663 11.93 8.90 -32.96
N GLU A 664 11.42 7.68 -33.00
CA GLU A 664 10.58 7.25 -34.11
C GLU A 664 9.14 7.66 -33.78
N THR A 665 8.44 8.29 -34.72
CA THR A 665 7.04 8.69 -34.52
C THR A 665 6.11 7.52 -34.88
N PRO A 666 5.45 6.86 -33.92
CA PRO A 666 4.58 5.73 -34.23
C PRO A 666 3.16 6.15 -34.60
N ALA A 667 2.82 7.44 -34.49
CA ALA A 667 1.44 7.92 -34.45
C ALA A 667 1.11 8.91 -35.57
N PHE A 668 -0.12 8.81 -36.09
CA PHE A 668 -0.65 9.53 -37.24
C PHE A 668 -2.02 10.12 -36.87
N TYR A 669 -2.20 11.42 -37.13
CA TYR A 669 -3.45 12.11 -36.82
C TYR A 669 -4.39 12.08 -38.04
N PHE A 670 -5.59 11.50 -37.88
CA PHE A 670 -6.61 11.47 -38.91
C PHE A 670 -7.55 12.68 -38.78
N VAL A 671 -7.81 13.35 -39.90
CA VAL A 671 -8.76 14.48 -39.98
C VAL A 671 -9.95 14.10 -40.87
N PRO A 672 -11.20 14.23 -40.38
CA PRO A 672 -12.40 13.94 -41.17
C PRO A 672 -12.40 14.65 -42.52
N GLY A 673 -12.69 13.92 -43.59
CA GLY A 673 -12.70 14.42 -44.97
C GLY A 673 -11.32 14.66 -45.59
N LYS A 674 -10.25 14.74 -44.78
CA LYS A 674 -8.88 15.05 -45.23
C LYS A 674 -7.89 13.88 -45.12
N GLY A 675 -8.19 12.83 -44.36
CA GLY A 675 -7.28 11.69 -44.21
C GLY A 675 -6.14 11.97 -43.20
N PHE A 676 -4.99 11.31 -43.40
CA PHE A 676 -3.79 11.53 -42.59
C PHE A 676 -2.91 12.56 -43.33
N LEU A 677 -2.72 13.75 -42.74
CA LEU A 677 -1.84 14.79 -43.31
C LEU A 677 -0.40 14.23 -43.36
N GLU A 678 0.32 14.06 -44.48
CA GLU A 678 0.39 14.81 -45.73
C GLU A 678 0.69 13.87 -46.94
N GLY A 679 -0.11 13.96 -48.02
CA GLY A 679 0.27 13.46 -49.35
C GLY A 679 -0.81 12.78 -50.22
N SER A 680 -1.68 13.58 -50.85
CA SER A 680 -2.14 13.47 -52.28
C SER A 680 -3.64 13.57 -52.57
N GLY A 681 -4.53 13.57 -51.57
CA GLY A 681 -5.97 13.79 -51.86
C GLY A 681 -6.60 12.71 -52.76
N LYS A 682 -5.96 11.55 -52.91
CA LYS A 682 -6.51 10.35 -53.55
C LYS A 682 -6.13 9.14 -52.70
N THR A 683 -7.09 8.64 -51.90
CA THR A 683 -6.91 7.48 -51.00
C THR A 683 -5.65 7.57 -50.14
N ASP A 684 -5.67 8.34 -49.06
CA ASP A 684 -4.54 8.40 -48.12
C ASP A 684 -4.32 7.04 -47.44
N SER A 685 -3.28 6.35 -47.89
CA SER A 685 -2.71 5.18 -47.22
C SER A 685 -1.56 5.62 -46.33
N VAL A 686 -1.50 5.14 -45.09
CA VAL A 686 -0.30 5.28 -44.26
C VAL A 686 0.50 4.00 -44.41
N CYS A 687 1.65 4.11 -45.10
CA CYS A 687 2.62 3.03 -45.19
C CYS A 687 3.55 3.10 -43.98
N VAL A 688 3.62 2.02 -43.22
CA VAL A 688 4.56 1.91 -42.09
C VAL A 688 5.77 1.10 -42.53
N ARG A 689 6.95 1.48 -42.01
CA ARG A 689 8.18 0.70 -42.22
C ARG A 689 7.94 -0.76 -41.83
N ASN A 690 8.40 -1.68 -42.68
CA ASN A 690 8.26 -3.16 -42.60
C ASN A 690 7.05 -3.78 -43.32
N GLY A 691 6.32 -3.02 -44.15
CA GLY A 691 5.42 -3.61 -45.16
C GLY A 691 4.04 -3.99 -44.62
N ILE A 692 3.45 -3.21 -43.72
CA ILE A 692 1.99 -3.19 -43.50
C ILE A 692 1.53 -1.78 -43.87
N SER A 693 0.55 -1.69 -44.76
CA SER A 693 -0.13 -0.44 -45.09
C SER A 693 -1.53 -0.45 -44.50
N VAL A 694 -1.88 0.60 -43.77
CA VAL A 694 -3.24 0.80 -43.27
C VAL A 694 -3.88 1.92 -44.07
N VAL A 695 -5.05 1.63 -44.63
CA VAL A 695 -5.84 2.57 -45.41
C VAL A 695 -7.14 2.81 -44.67
N VAL A 696 -7.36 4.06 -44.30
CA VAL A 696 -8.62 4.55 -43.74
C VAL A 696 -9.20 5.56 -44.73
N PRO A 697 -10.31 5.25 -45.42
CA PRO A 697 -10.88 6.18 -46.40
C PRO A 697 -11.21 7.54 -45.75
N PRO A 698 -10.91 8.69 -46.39
CA PRO A 698 -11.12 10.01 -45.79
C PRO A 698 -12.55 10.33 -45.34
N LYS A 699 -13.56 9.64 -45.90
CA LYS A 699 -14.99 9.75 -45.54
C LYS A 699 -15.50 8.62 -44.65
N SER A 700 -14.63 7.70 -44.23
CA SER A 700 -15.05 6.55 -43.41
C SER A 700 -15.35 6.93 -41.96
N GLN A 701 -14.98 8.14 -41.53
CA GLN A 701 -15.16 8.66 -40.18
C GLN A 701 -15.58 10.12 -40.19
N SER A 702 -16.46 10.49 -39.25
CA SER A 702 -16.93 11.86 -39.03
C SER A 702 -16.13 12.59 -37.95
N VAL A 703 -15.25 11.90 -37.22
CA VAL A 703 -14.46 12.44 -36.10
C VAL A 703 -12.96 12.21 -36.25
N PRO A 704 -12.12 13.14 -35.75
CA PRO A 704 -10.67 12.95 -35.73
C PRO A 704 -10.26 11.88 -34.72
N PHE A 705 -9.20 11.14 -35.05
CA PHE A 705 -8.64 10.11 -34.17
C PHE A 705 -7.12 9.98 -34.39
N VAL A 706 -6.45 9.31 -33.45
CA VAL A 706 -5.01 8.99 -33.57
C VAL A 706 -4.85 7.52 -33.91
N LEU A 707 -4.11 7.23 -34.98
CA LEU A 707 -3.64 5.90 -35.30
C LEU A 707 -2.19 5.77 -34.83
N SER A 708 -1.87 4.78 -34.01
CA SER A 708 -0.49 4.53 -33.57
C SER A 708 -0.06 3.08 -33.74
N PHE A 709 1.24 2.86 -33.98
CA PHE A 709 1.87 1.55 -34.11
C PHE A 709 2.81 1.33 -32.92
N GLU A 710 2.40 0.49 -31.98
CA GLU A 710 3.20 0.21 -30.79
C GLU A 710 4.18 -0.94 -31.08
N ASN A 711 5.48 -0.73 -30.81
CA ASN A 711 6.56 -1.75 -30.85
C ASN A 711 6.92 -2.29 -29.44
N GLU A 712 6.13 -1.95 -28.43
CA GLU A 712 6.26 -2.31 -27.01
C GLU A 712 5.88 -3.78 -26.75
N PRO A 713 6.34 -4.42 -25.64
CA PRO A 713 6.21 -5.85 -25.46
C PRO A 713 4.75 -6.28 -25.30
N TRP A 714 4.38 -7.34 -26.02
CA TRP A 714 3.10 -8.07 -25.94
C TRP A 714 2.60 -8.33 -24.50
N SER A 715 3.47 -8.27 -23.49
CA SER A 715 3.14 -8.36 -22.07
C SER A 715 2.04 -7.41 -21.60
N ARG A 716 1.90 -6.22 -22.19
CA ARG A 716 0.80 -5.29 -21.83
C ARG A 716 -0.58 -5.84 -22.19
N TYR A 717 -0.66 -6.66 -23.24
CA TYR A 717 -1.89 -7.24 -23.79
C TYR A 717 -1.91 -8.77 -23.67
N LYS A 718 -1.03 -9.35 -22.84
CA LYS A 718 -0.93 -10.80 -22.68
C LYS A 718 -2.09 -11.28 -21.81
N THR A 719 -2.96 -12.09 -22.40
CA THR A 719 -4.07 -12.74 -21.71
C THR A 719 -3.72 -14.20 -21.42
N GLY A 720 -4.55 -14.86 -20.60
CA GLY A 720 -4.47 -16.32 -20.41
C GLY A 720 -4.99 -17.14 -21.59
N GLN A 721 -5.52 -16.50 -22.64
CA GLN A 721 -6.15 -17.17 -23.79
C GLN A 721 -5.12 -17.92 -24.66
N MET A 722 -5.55 -19.01 -25.28
CA MET A 722 -4.76 -19.84 -26.20
C MET A 722 -4.60 -19.22 -27.61
N VAL A 723 -4.14 -17.97 -27.68
CA VAL A 723 -3.89 -17.27 -28.95
C VAL A 723 -2.41 -17.27 -29.30
N GLN A 724 -2.08 -17.49 -30.58
CA GLN A 724 -0.71 -17.34 -31.07
C GLN A 724 -0.58 -16.05 -31.89
N VAL A 725 0.25 -15.13 -31.43
CA VAL A 725 0.63 -13.93 -32.19
C VAL A 725 1.44 -14.33 -33.42
N VAL A 726 1.06 -13.86 -34.59
CA VAL A 726 1.87 -14.07 -35.80
C VAL A 726 3.08 -13.13 -35.75
N LYS A 727 4.27 -13.72 -35.55
CA LYS A 727 5.56 -13.01 -35.56
C LYS A 727 6.30 -13.35 -36.86
N PRO A 728 6.51 -12.40 -37.78
CA PRO A 728 7.46 -12.61 -38.87
C PRO A 728 8.89 -12.62 -38.30
N GLU A 729 9.77 -13.50 -38.81
CA GLU A 729 11.09 -13.86 -38.25
C GLU A 729 12.12 -12.71 -38.12
N LYS A 730 11.76 -11.47 -38.46
CA LYS A 730 12.59 -10.26 -38.29
C LYS A 730 11.84 -9.10 -37.63
N TRP A 731 10.63 -9.29 -37.11
CA TRP A 731 9.76 -8.19 -36.66
C TRP A 731 9.61 -8.16 -35.14
N LYS A 732 9.72 -6.96 -34.54
CA LYS A 732 9.03 -6.67 -33.28
C LYS A 732 7.54 -6.48 -33.61
N THR A 733 6.67 -7.04 -32.78
CA THR A 733 5.22 -7.22 -33.06
C THR A 733 4.51 -5.88 -33.30
N PRO A 734 3.83 -5.66 -34.45
CA PRO A 734 3.03 -4.46 -34.64
C PRO A 734 1.67 -4.62 -33.97
N VAL A 735 1.42 -3.89 -32.88
CA VAL A 735 0.06 -3.66 -32.36
C VAL A 735 -0.44 -2.35 -32.96
N LEU A 736 -1.56 -2.42 -33.68
CA LEU A 736 -2.23 -1.26 -34.23
C LEU A 736 -3.16 -0.69 -33.17
N VAL A 737 -2.96 0.54 -32.72
CA VAL A 737 -3.82 1.17 -31.71
C VAL A 737 -4.55 2.35 -32.32
N LEU A 738 -5.88 2.27 -32.35
CA LEU A 738 -6.77 3.37 -32.68
C LEU A 738 -7.24 3.99 -31.36
N LYS A 739 -6.88 5.25 -31.10
CA LYS A 739 -7.28 5.99 -29.89
C LYS A 739 -8.43 6.92 -30.20
N ASP A 740 -9.42 6.95 -29.31
CA ASP A 740 -10.73 7.58 -29.49
C ASP A 740 -10.75 9.09 -29.18
N ASN A 741 -11.94 9.65 -29.37
CA ASN A 741 -12.40 10.88 -28.75
C ASN A 741 -13.64 10.48 -27.92
N PRO A 742 -13.70 10.78 -26.60
CA PRO A 742 -14.56 10.10 -25.60
C PRO A 742 -16.08 10.26 -25.77
N HIS A 743 -16.58 10.79 -26.89
CA HIS A 743 -18.00 11.10 -27.09
C HIS A 743 -18.65 10.44 -28.32
N VAL A 744 -18.01 9.49 -29.01
CA VAL A 744 -18.55 8.99 -30.30
C VAL A 744 -18.33 7.49 -30.53
N GLU A 745 -19.41 6.77 -30.88
CA GLU A 745 -19.36 5.40 -31.39
C GLU A 745 -18.82 5.34 -32.83
N MET A 746 -17.98 4.35 -33.14
CA MET A 746 -17.27 4.26 -34.41
C MET A 746 -17.75 3.09 -35.28
N SER A 747 -17.99 3.35 -36.57
CA SER A 747 -18.09 2.30 -37.59
C SER A 747 -17.07 2.53 -38.70
N ALA A 748 -15.82 2.09 -38.50
CA ALA A 748 -14.72 2.34 -39.43
C ALA A 748 -14.49 1.19 -40.40
N GLY A 749 -14.32 1.52 -41.68
CA GLY A 749 -13.77 0.61 -42.67
C GLY A 749 -12.25 0.65 -42.60
N LEU A 750 -11.63 -0.40 -42.07
CA LEU A 750 -10.18 -0.59 -42.04
C LEU A 750 -9.79 -1.50 -43.20
N ARG A 751 -8.89 -1.02 -44.07
CA ARG A 751 -8.22 -1.88 -45.04
C ARG A 751 -6.77 -2.01 -44.65
N ILE A 752 -6.34 -3.24 -44.37
CA ILE A 752 -4.96 -3.54 -44.02
C ILE A 752 -4.38 -4.35 -45.16
N VAL A 753 -3.30 -3.84 -45.75
CA VAL A 753 -2.53 -4.50 -46.81
C VAL A 753 -1.24 -5.02 -46.17
N PRO A 754 -1.14 -6.32 -45.85
CA PRO A 754 0.11 -6.94 -45.47
C PRO A 754 1.03 -7.07 -46.69
N GLY A 755 2.33 -6.86 -46.49
CA GLY A 755 3.34 -6.90 -47.55
C GLY A 755 3.66 -8.32 -47.99
N ASP A 756 4.33 -8.45 -49.14
CA ASP A 756 4.54 -9.69 -49.90
C ASP A 756 5.09 -10.89 -49.08
N SER A 757 5.86 -10.64 -48.03
CA SER A 757 6.42 -11.68 -47.16
C SER A 757 5.44 -12.28 -46.15
N ILE A 758 4.35 -11.57 -45.83
CA ILE A 758 3.26 -12.07 -44.98
C ILE A 758 2.32 -12.94 -45.82
N VAL A 759 1.91 -12.45 -47.00
CA VAL A 759 0.86 -13.04 -47.85
C VAL A 759 1.12 -14.52 -48.16
N ASN A 760 2.36 -14.89 -48.47
CA ASN A 760 2.74 -16.28 -48.79
C ASN A 760 2.75 -17.24 -47.58
N ARG A 761 2.63 -16.73 -46.34
CA ARG A 761 2.54 -17.54 -45.09
C ARG A 761 1.15 -17.50 -44.44
N LEU A 762 0.17 -16.83 -45.07
CA LEU A 762 -1.19 -16.64 -44.53
C LEU A 762 -2.16 -17.80 -44.81
N SER A 763 -1.67 -18.96 -45.24
CA SER A 763 -2.50 -20.16 -45.37
C SER A 763 -2.98 -20.64 -43.99
N ASP A 764 -4.29 -20.52 -43.81
CA ASP A 764 -5.17 -20.99 -42.74
C ASP A 764 -5.12 -20.26 -41.37
N ASN A 765 -6.29 -19.70 -41.00
CA ASN A 765 -6.67 -19.18 -39.67
C ASN A 765 -6.07 -17.85 -39.17
N LEU A 766 -5.63 -16.95 -40.07
CA LEU A 766 -5.34 -15.57 -39.68
C LEU A 766 -6.65 -14.78 -39.49
N SER A 767 -6.79 -14.04 -38.40
CA SER A 767 -7.89 -13.08 -38.22
C SER A 767 -7.41 -11.80 -37.52
N LEU A 768 -8.15 -10.71 -37.74
CA LEU A 768 -7.97 -9.48 -37.00
C LEU A 768 -8.74 -9.58 -35.69
N PHE A 769 -8.04 -9.31 -34.58
CA PHE A 769 -8.62 -9.27 -33.26
C PHE A 769 -8.55 -7.84 -32.72
N ARG A 770 -9.55 -7.49 -31.90
CA ARG A 770 -9.58 -6.26 -31.10
C ARG A 770 -9.43 -6.65 -29.63
N PHE A 771 -8.63 -5.91 -28.89
CA PHE A 771 -8.50 -6.06 -27.45
C PHE A 771 -9.61 -5.26 -26.76
N TYR A 772 -10.35 -5.93 -25.89
CA TYR A 772 -11.39 -5.36 -25.04
C TYR A 772 -10.81 -5.15 -23.63
N PRO A 773 -10.58 -3.91 -23.20
CA PRO A 773 -9.80 -3.61 -21.99
C PRO A 773 -10.54 -3.91 -20.68
N GLU A 774 -11.88 -3.79 -20.66
CA GLU A 774 -12.68 -4.09 -19.47
C GLU A 774 -12.66 -5.59 -19.15
N GLU A 775 -12.86 -6.41 -20.18
CA GLU A 775 -12.84 -7.87 -20.13
C GLU A 775 -11.42 -8.45 -20.24
N LYS A 776 -10.42 -7.60 -20.51
CA LYS A 776 -9.01 -7.96 -20.72
C LYS A 776 -8.82 -9.12 -21.70
N THR A 777 -9.54 -9.10 -22.81
CA THR A 777 -9.63 -10.23 -23.75
C THR A 777 -9.44 -9.80 -25.19
N TRP A 778 -8.82 -10.64 -26.01
CA TRP A 778 -8.80 -10.47 -27.47
C TRP A 778 -10.02 -11.14 -28.07
N ALA A 779 -10.85 -10.41 -28.81
CA ALA A 779 -11.98 -10.97 -29.54
C ALA A 779 -11.91 -10.68 -31.05
N LYS A 780 -12.32 -11.66 -31.85
CA LYS A 780 -12.27 -11.63 -33.31
C LYS A 780 -13.19 -10.53 -33.86
N VAL A 781 -12.71 -9.74 -34.83
CA VAL A 781 -13.55 -8.73 -35.49
C VAL A 781 -14.56 -9.43 -36.42
N LEU A 782 -15.85 -9.35 -36.08
CA LEU A 782 -16.95 -10.13 -36.68
C LEU A 782 -17.08 -10.00 -38.22
N ASN A 783 -16.76 -8.84 -38.79
CA ASN A 783 -16.95 -8.50 -40.21
C ASN A 783 -15.63 -8.43 -40.98
N THR A 784 -14.76 -9.43 -40.82
CA THR A 784 -13.45 -9.48 -41.47
C THR A 784 -13.50 -10.32 -42.75
N SER A 785 -13.04 -9.76 -43.88
CA SER A 785 -12.91 -10.47 -45.16
C SER A 785 -11.50 -10.31 -45.72
N LEU A 786 -10.91 -11.41 -46.22
CA LEU A 786 -9.64 -11.41 -46.93
C LEU A 786 -9.91 -11.60 -48.44
N LYS A 787 -9.54 -10.61 -49.27
CA LYS A 787 -9.64 -10.70 -50.73
C LYS A 787 -8.43 -10.03 -51.38
N ASP A 788 -7.82 -10.69 -52.36
CA ASP A 788 -6.66 -10.18 -53.12
C ASP A 788 -5.53 -9.66 -52.22
N SER A 789 -5.22 -10.42 -51.15
CA SER A 789 -4.23 -10.06 -50.12
C SER A 789 -4.55 -8.80 -49.31
N VAL A 790 -5.76 -8.24 -49.42
CA VAL A 790 -6.24 -7.13 -48.58
C VAL A 790 -7.18 -7.67 -47.52
N LEU A 791 -6.85 -7.46 -46.25
CA LEU A 791 -7.76 -7.72 -45.14
C LEU A 791 -8.63 -6.48 -44.94
N ALA A 792 -9.92 -6.59 -45.30
CA ALA A 792 -10.91 -5.56 -45.02
C ALA A 792 -11.69 -5.96 -43.77
N ALA A 793 -11.74 -5.08 -42.78
CA ALA A 793 -12.53 -5.28 -41.58
C ALA A 793 -13.36 -4.05 -41.26
N ARG A 794 -14.60 -4.26 -40.84
CA ARG A 794 -15.43 -3.21 -40.23
C ARG A 794 -15.38 -3.37 -38.73
N THR A 795 -14.88 -2.35 -38.03
CA THR A 795 -14.84 -2.32 -36.58
C THR A 795 -15.93 -1.40 -36.02
N ASP A 796 -16.40 -1.74 -34.83
CA ASP A 796 -17.45 -1.13 -34.03
C ASP A 796 -16.91 -0.24 -32.89
N GLY A 797 -15.59 -0.03 -32.80
CA GLY A 797 -15.02 0.84 -31.77
C GLY A 797 -13.50 0.93 -31.78
N PHE A 798 -12.98 1.81 -30.91
CA PHE A 798 -11.54 2.09 -30.78
C PHE A 798 -10.82 1.05 -29.90
N GLY A 799 -9.49 1.00 -29.97
CA GLY A 799 -8.69 0.11 -29.15
C GLY A 799 -7.46 -0.44 -29.85
N ALA A 800 -6.87 -1.48 -29.24
CA ALA A 800 -5.74 -2.20 -29.81
C ALA A 800 -6.22 -3.33 -30.73
N PHE A 801 -5.55 -3.47 -31.86
CA PHE A 801 -5.81 -4.46 -32.90
C PHE A 801 -4.53 -5.25 -33.19
N ALA A 802 -4.67 -6.55 -33.39
CA ALA A 802 -3.56 -7.44 -33.70
C ALA A 802 -3.98 -8.58 -34.64
N PHE A 803 -2.99 -9.09 -35.36
CA PHE A 803 -3.12 -10.31 -36.15
C PHE A 803 -2.80 -11.53 -35.28
N LEU A 804 -3.82 -12.33 -34.97
CA LEU A 804 -3.66 -13.54 -34.16
C LEU A 804 -4.10 -14.77 -34.95
N LYS A 805 -3.48 -15.91 -34.64
CA LYS A 805 -3.94 -17.23 -35.07
C LYS A 805 -4.82 -17.84 -34.00
N ASN A 806 -6.03 -18.23 -34.40
CA ASN A 806 -6.95 -18.97 -33.56
C ASN A 806 -6.52 -20.45 -33.47
N ARG A 807 -6.38 -20.98 -32.24
CA ARG A 807 -6.17 -22.41 -31.97
C ARG A 807 -7.38 -23.10 -31.34
N ASP A 808 -8.37 -22.32 -30.92
CA ASP A 808 -9.60 -22.82 -30.33
C ASP A 808 -10.61 -23.18 -31.42
N ARG A 809 -11.24 -24.35 -31.27
CA ARG A 809 -12.30 -24.86 -32.15
C ARG A 809 -13.56 -25.22 -31.38
N MET A 810 -13.56 -25.04 -30.06
CA MET A 810 -14.71 -25.38 -29.21
C MET A 810 -15.66 -24.19 -29.17
N PRO A 811 -16.96 -24.38 -29.41
CA PRO A 811 -17.95 -23.32 -29.21
C PRO A 811 -18.24 -23.11 -27.71
N PRO A 812 -18.76 -21.92 -27.33
CA PRO A 812 -19.10 -21.64 -25.94
C PRO A 812 -20.27 -22.51 -25.44
N GLU A 813 -20.25 -22.88 -24.16
CA GLU A 813 -21.33 -23.58 -23.48
C GLU A 813 -22.43 -22.59 -23.06
N ILE A 814 -23.71 -22.97 -23.19
CA ILE A 814 -24.86 -22.16 -22.78
C ILE A 814 -25.72 -22.89 -21.76
N LYS A 815 -25.98 -22.25 -20.62
CA LYS A 815 -26.92 -22.67 -19.59
C LYS A 815 -28.04 -21.65 -19.44
N ILE A 816 -29.27 -22.13 -19.29
CA ILE A 816 -30.47 -21.31 -19.09
C ILE A 816 -31.10 -21.75 -17.77
N SER A 817 -31.45 -20.78 -16.93
CA SER A 817 -32.13 -20.97 -15.65
C SER A 817 -33.28 -19.98 -15.52
N ILE A 818 -34.31 -20.35 -14.76
CA ILE A 818 -35.47 -19.49 -14.46
C ILE A 818 -35.48 -19.29 -12.95
N ASN A 819 -35.61 -18.05 -12.49
CA ASN A 819 -35.60 -17.66 -11.07
C ASN A 819 -34.37 -18.22 -10.30
N LYS A 820 -33.20 -18.23 -10.96
CA LYS A 820 -31.91 -18.75 -10.46
C LYS A 820 -31.85 -20.27 -10.21
N ARG A 821 -32.80 -21.05 -10.74
CA ARG A 821 -32.83 -22.52 -10.62
C ARG A 821 -32.66 -23.20 -11.98
N ALA A 822 -32.04 -24.38 -11.97
CA ALA A 822 -31.98 -25.23 -13.16
C ALA A 822 -33.40 -25.63 -13.57
N PHE A 823 -33.76 -25.41 -14.83
CA PHE A 823 -35.10 -25.61 -15.33
C PHE A 823 -35.13 -26.78 -16.33
N TYR A 824 -36.14 -27.64 -16.24
CA TYR A 824 -36.35 -28.74 -17.18
C TYR A 824 -37.31 -28.35 -18.30
N ASP A 825 -37.06 -28.86 -19.50
CA ASP A 825 -37.87 -28.55 -20.68
C ASP A 825 -39.33 -28.99 -20.48
N GLY A 826 -40.27 -28.05 -20.58
CA GLY A 826 -41.72 -28.26 -20.44
C GLY A 826 -42.30 -28.03 -19.03
N GLY A 827 -41.52 -27.56 -18.06
CA GLY A 827 -42.01 -27.25 -16.71
C GLY A 827 -42.93 -26.02 -16.63
N ASP A 828 -43.62 -25.87 -15.50
CA ASP A 828 -44.40 -24.66 -15.19
C ASP A 828 -43.45 -23.55 -14.68
N ALA A 829 -43.65 -22.32 -15.16
CA ALA A 829 -42.97 -21.10 -14.72
C ALA A 829 -44.01 -20.10 -14.19
N GLY A 830 -43.64 -19.32 -13.16
CA GLY A 830 -44.56 -18.33 -12.56
C GLY A 830 -44.92 -17.19 -13.50
N GLU A 831 -45.91 -16.36 -13.11
CA GLU A 831 -46.46 -15.26 -13.92
C GLU A 831 -45.42 -14.23 -14.42
N ASN A 832 -44.30 -14.07 -13.71
CA ASN A 832 -43.22 -13.15 -14.08
C ASN A 832 -41.84 -13.86 -14.04
N PRO A 833 -41.52 -14.72 -15.02
CA PRO A 833 -40.30 -15.52 -14.97
C PRO A 833 -39.06 -14.67 -15.24
N LYS A 834 -38.04 -14.81 -14.38
CA LYS A 834 -36.73 -14.17 -14.57
C LYS A 834 -35.72 -15.17 -15.11
N PHE A 835 -35.32 -15.03 -16.36
CA PHE A 835 -34.34 -15.90 -16.98
C PHE A 835 -32.92 -15.43 -16.69
N THR A 836 -32.04 -16.37 -16.36
CA THR A 836 -30.59 -16.17 -16.32
C THR A 836 -29.93 -17.11 -17.33
N ILE A 837 -29.25 -16.53 -18.31
CA ILE A 837 -28.49 -17.22 -19.36
C ILE A 837 -27.02 -17.05 -19.02
N GLU A 838 -26.31 -18.15 -18.75
CA GLU A 838 -24.86 -18.17 -18.60
C GLU A 838 -24.23 -18.73 -19.88
N ILE A 839 -23.37 -17.97 -20.51
CA ILE A 839 -22.52 -18.40 -21.63
C ILE A 839 -21.10 -18.51 -21.09
N ARG A 840 -20.39 -19.62 -21.30
CA ARG A 840 -19.03 -19.83 -20.78
C ARG A 840 -18.10 -20.37 -21.86
N ASP A 841 -16.87 -19.87 -21.88
CA ASP A 841 -15.79 -20.36 -22.73
C ASP A 841 -14.42 -20.13 -22.08
N ALA A 842 -13.50 -21.09 -22.18
CA ALA A 842 -12.17 -21.01 -21.57
C ALA A 842 -11.30 -19.86 -22.13
N ASN A 843 -11.57 -19.43 -23.36
CA ASN A 843 -10.94 -18.26 -24.01
C ASN A 843 -11.84 -17.02 -23.95
N GLY A 844 -12.94 -17.05 -23.19
CA GLY A 844 -13.85 -15.93 -22.98
C GLY A 844 -14.96 -15.82 -24.02
N VAL A 845 -16.05 -15.19 -23.63
CA VAL A 845 -17.24 -14.97 -24.46
C VAL A 845 -17.12 -13.65 -25.23
N HIS A 846 -17.56 -13.63 -26.49
CA HIS A 846 -17.43 -12.45 -27.35
C HIS A 846 -18.13 -11.21 -26.74
N PRO A 847 -17.43 -10.09 -26.47
CA PRO A 847 -18.04 -8.96 -25.77
C PRO A 847 -19.07 -8.17 -26.58
N ASN A 848 -18.97 -8.16 -27.91
CA ASN A 848 -19.95 -7.45 -28.76
C ASN A 848 -21.38 -8.03 -28.59
N PRO A 849 -22.38 -7.20 -28.19
CA PRO A 849 -23.77 -7.61 -28.02
C PRO A 849 -24.42 -8.35 -29.19
N THR A 850 -24.01 -8.05 -30.43
CA THR A 850 -24.53 -8.68 -31.66
C THR A 850 -24.06 -10.12 -31.86
N ALA A 851 -23.04 -10.54 -31.08
CA ALA A 851 -22.56 -11.91 -31.06
C ALA A 851 -23.50 -12.88 -30.32
N GLN A 852 -24.40 -12.36 -29.46
CA GLN A 852 -25.42 -13.15 -28.77
C GLN A 852 -26.80 -12.91 -29.42
N LYS A 853 -27.42 -13.99 -29.91
CA LYS A 853 -28.78 -13.96 -30.48
C LYS A 853 -29.75 -14.64 -29.52
N ILE A 854 -30.81 -13.93 -29.14
CA ILE A 854 -31.82 -14.38 -28.19
C ILE A 854 -33.21 -14.18 -28.81
N PHE A 855 -34.04 -15.22 -28.76
CA PHE A 855 -35.40 -15.22 -29.30
C PHE A 855 -36.39 -15.72 -28.25
N MET A 856 -37.56 -15.08 -28.19
CA MET A 856 -38.74 -15.54 -27.47
C MET A 856 -39.81 -15.88 -28.50
N ASP A 857 -40.33 -17.12 -28.47
CA ASP A 857 -41.36 -17.61 -29.40
C ASP A 857 -41.03 -17.35 -30.88
N GLY A 858 -39.74 -17.53 -31.23
CA GLY A 858 -39.21 -17.28 -32.58
C GLY A 858 -38.96 -15.82 -32.93
N SER A 859 -39.39 -14.86 -32.10
CA SER A 859 -39.16 -13.43 -32.30
C SER A 859 -37.92 -12.93 -31.53
N PRO A 860 -37.05 -12.09 -32.13
CA PRO A 860 -35.88 -11.56 -31.42
C PRO A 860 -36.32 -10.66 -30.26
N ILE A 861 -35.67 -10.82 -29.11
CA ILE A 861 -36.00 -10.03 -27.91
C ILE A 861 -35.51 -8.59 -28.08
N ASN A 862 -36.41 -7.63 -27.85
CA ASN A 862 -36.05 -6.22 -27.78
C ASN A 862 -35.42 -5.89 -26.42
N ARG A 863 -34.10 -5.68 -26.41
CA ARG A 863 -33.31 -5.42 -25.18
C ARG A 863 -33.67 -4.10 -24.48
N GLN A 864 -34.38 -3.17 -25.13
CA GLN A 864 -34.82 -1.91 -24.51
C GLN A 864 -36.18 -2.01 -23.81
N GLN A 865 -36.98 -3.03 -24.12
CA GLN A 865 -38.36 -3.20 -23.61
C GLN A 865 -38.45 -4.26 -22.50
N SER A 866 -37.35 -4.91 -22.17
CA SER A 866 -37.27 -5.89 -21.07
C SER A 866 -36.22 -5.44 -20.07
N GLU A 867 -36.36 -5.80 -18.79
CA GLU A 867 -35.27 -5.64 -17.82
C GLU A 867 -34.10 -6.54 -18.20
N PHE A 868 -33.18 -6.03 -19.03
CA PHE A 868 -32.03 -6.77 -19.55
C PHE A 868 -30.77 -6.33 -18.83
N ARG A 869 -30.07 -7.26 -18.16
CA ARG A 869 -28.77 -7.00 -17.53
C ARG A 869 -27.72 -7.95 -18.09
N GLN A 870 -26.51 -7.43 -18.26
CA GLN A 870 -25.36 -8.15 -18.78
C GLN A 870 -24.20 -7.99 -17.81
N ASN A 871 -23.61 -9.11 -17.37
CA ASN A 871 -22.46 -9.11 -16.46
C ASN A 871 -21.35 -10.01 -17.02
N PHE A 872 -20.14 -9.48 -17.11
CA PHE A 872 -18.98 -10.18 -17.63
C PHE A 872 -18.12 -10.75 -16.49
N GLY A 873 -17.78 -12.03 -16.59
CA GLY A 873 -16.69 -12.65 -15.84
C GLY A 873 -15.48 -12.90 -16.73
N ALA A 874 -14.42 -13.47 -16.15
CA ALA A 874 -13.16 -13.71 -16.88
C ALA A 874 -13.32 -14.71 -18.05
N ASP A 875 -14.21 -15.68 -17.91
CA ASP A 875 -14.47 -16.77 -18.86
C ASP A 875 -15.98 -16.96 -19.16
N ASN A 876 -16.86 -16.10 -18.64
CA ASN A 876 -18.30 -16.22 -18.82
C ASN A 876 -19.01 -14.89 -19.01
N LEU A 877 -20.24 -14.98 -19.52
CA LEU A 877 -21.18 -13.90 -19.75
C LEU A 877 -22.53 -14.31 -19.17
N ILE A 878 -23.02 -13.54 -18.21
CA ILE A 878 -24.34 -13.75 -17.59
C ILE A 878 -25.31 -12.70 -18.13
N LEU A 879 -26.38 -13.15 -18.77
CA LEU A 879 -27.47 -12.33 -19.25
C LEU A 879 -28.71 -12.61 -18.41
N THR A 880 -29.37 -11.57 -17.91
CA THR A 880 -30.62 -11.68 -17.16
C THR A 880 -31.73 -10.96 -17.91
N LEU A 881 -32.88 -11.61 -18.09
CA LEU A 881 -34.06 -10.99 -18.70
C LEU A 881 -35.35 -11.32 -17.94
N SER A 882 -36.27 -10.35 -17.87
CA SER A 882 -37.62 -10.49 -17.31
C SER A 882 -38.65 -10.04 -18.36
N PRO A 883 -39.14 -10.93 -19.24
CA PRO A 883 -40.13 -10.60 -20.26
C PRO A 883 -41.56 -10.62 -19.68
N GLU A 884 -42.43 -9.75 -20.18
CA GLU A 884 -43.88 -9.84 -19.93
C GLU A 884 -44.47 -10.94 -20.83
N LEU A 885 -45.08 -11.96 -20.25
CA LEU A 885 -45.64 -13.12 -20.97
C LEU A 885 -47.09 -13.37 -20.56
N SER A 886 -47.91 -13.75 -21.54
CA SER A 886 -49.29 -14.20 -21.31
C SER A 886 -49.33 -15.65 -20.78
N PRO A 887 -50.41 -16.09 -20.11
CA PRO A 887 -50.59 -17.52 -19.80
C PRO A 887 -50.55 -18.38 -21.08
N GLY A 888 -49.81 -19.49 -21.06
CA GLY A 888 -49.63 -20.36 -22.23
C GLY A 888 -48.25 -21.02 -22.34
N ASP A 889 -48.02 -21.73 -23.45
CA ASP A 889 -46.73 -22.37 -23.77
C ASP A 889 -45.80 -21.37 -24.47
N HIS A 890 -44.54 -21.31 -24.02
CA HIS A 890 -43.51 -20.41 -24.54
C HIS A 890 -42.18 -21.12 -24.77
N GLN A 891 -41.32 -20.52 -25.59
CA GLN A 891 -39.97 -21.01 -25.88
C GLN A 891 -38.93 -19.87 -25.90
N LEU A 892 -37.90 -20.00 -25.05
CA LEU A 892 -36.69 -19.18 -25.10
C LEU A 892 -35.60 -19.89 -25.89
N SER A 893 -34.98 -19.22 -26.87
CA SER A 893 -33.87 -19.75 -27.67
C SER A 893 -32.66 -18.82 -27.68
N VAL A 894 -31.47 -19.36 -27.46
CA VAL A 894 -30.21 -18.60 -27.30
C VAL A 894 -29.10 -19.18 -28.17
N ARG A 895 -28.30 -18.31 -28.79
CA ARG A 895 -27.05 -18.64 -29.48
C ARG A 895 -25.94 -17.66 -29.12
N GLY A 896 -24.74 -18.14 -28.82
CA GLY A 896 -23.60 -17.33 -28.40
C GLY A 896 -22.37 -17.56 -29.28
N MET A 897 -21.41 -16.63 -29.21
CA MET A 897 -20.09 -16.75 -29.84
C MET A 897 -19.00 -16.48 -28.80
N ASP A 898 -17.90 -17.21 -28.87
CA ASP A 898 -16.71 -16.97 -28.06
C ASP A 898 -15.83 -15.84 -28.65
N CYS A 899 -14.80 -15.44 -27.91
CA CYS A 899 -13.82 -14.46 -28.37
C CYS A 899 -13.06 -14.91 -29.64
N MET A 900 -12.96 -16.22 -29.89
CA MET A 900 -12.21 -16.80 -31.01
C MET A 900 -13.03 -16.91 -32.31
N GLY A 901 -14.34 -16.65 -32.23
CA GLY A 901 -15.29 -16.68 -33.32
C GLY A 901 -16.00 -18.02 -33.52
N ASN A 902 -15.89 -18.96 -32.58
CA ASN A 902 -16.68 -20.19 -32.59
C ASN A 902 -18.10 -19.87 -32.10
N VAL A 903 -19.09 -20.43 -32.78
CA VAL A 903 -20.51 -20.14 -32.51
C VAL A 903 -21.18 -21.39 -31.97
N SER A 904 -21.92 -21.26 -30.87
CA SER A 904 -22.70 -22.36 -30.30
C SER A 904 -23.82 -22.82 -31.24
N GLU A 905 -24.31 -24.04 -30.98
CA GLU A 905 -25.64 -24.46 -31.41
C GLU A 905 -26.72 -23.61 -30.70
N VAL A 906 -27.95 -23.66 -31.21
CA VAL A 906 -29.08 -22.97 -30.58
C VAL A 906 -29.53 -23.78 -29.36
N LYS A 907 -29.48 -23.18 -28.17
CA LYS A 907 -30.02 -23.76 -26.95
C LYS A 907 -31.44 -23.24 -26.71
N SER A 908 -32.42 -24.12 -26.66
CA SER A 908 -33.82 -23.77 -26.41
C SER A 908 -34.36 -24.42 -25.14
N VAL A 909 -35.27 -23.73 -24.47
CA VAL A 909 -36.04 -24.22 -23.32
C VAL A 909 -37.51 -23.85 -23.52
N ARG A 910 -38.40 -24.85 -23.46
CA ARG A 910 -39.86 -24.65 -23.45
C ARG A 910 -40.35 -24.61 -22.01
N PHE A 911 -41.35 -23.78 -21.74
CA PHE A 911 -41.94 -23.62 -20.42
C PHE A 911 -43.39 -23.16 -20.56
N LYS A 912 -44.18 -23.34 -19.51
CA LYS A 912 -45.59 -22.95 -19.48
C LYS A 912 -45.86 -21.93 -18.39
N ILE A 913 -46.55 -20.84 -18.72
CA ILE A 913 -47.05 -19.88 -17.73
C ILE A 913 -48.44 -20.36 -17.29
N ALA A 914 -48.55 -20.77 -16.02
CA ALA A 914 -49.78 -21.31 -15.47
C ALA A 914 -50.89 -20.25 -15.33
N ALA A 915 -52.14 -20.66 -15.54
CA ALA A 915 -53.31 -19.78 -15.40
C ALA A 915 -53.92 -19.78 -13.98
N ASP A 916 -53.64 -20.82 -13.17
CA ASP A 916 -54.21 -21.04 -11.83
C ASP A 916 -53.16 -21.59 -10.83
N PHE A 917 -53.32 -21.25 -9.54
CA PHE A 917 -52.52 -21.80 -8.43
C PHE A 917 -52.93 -23.24 -8.07
N ASP A 918 -51.96 -24.16 -8.11
CA ASP A 918 -52.09 -25.57 -7.76
C ASP A 918 -50.82 -26.14 -7.10
N LEU A 919 -51.00 -27.22 -6.34
CA LEU A 919 -49.94 -28.03 -5.74
C LEU A 919 -50.01 -29.46 -6.29
N LYS A 920 -48.95 -29.87 -6.99
CA LYS A 920 -48.77 -31.24 -7.45
C LYS A 920 -47.80 -31.96 -6.50
N VAL A 921 -48.29 -32.90 -5.70
CA VAL A 921 -47.41 -33.78 -4.92
C VAL A 921 -46.96 -34.92 -5.81
N LEU A 922 -45.65 -34.98 -6.09
CA LEU A 922 -45.04 -35.97 -6.97
C LEU A 922 -44.76 -37.29 -6.22
N GLY A 923 -44.71 -37.24 -4.89
CA GLY A 923 -44.61 -38.40 -4.01
C GLY A 923 -43.47 -38.26 -3.02
N ASN A 924 -43.02 -39.38 -2.48
CA ASN A 924 -41.82 -39.43 -1.67
C ASN A 924 -40.95 -40.65 -2.02
N TYR A 925 -39.63 -40.48 -2.04
CA TYR A 925 -38.68 -41.52 -2.42
C TYR A 925 -37.40 -41.47 -1.55
N PRO A 926 -36.85 -42.62 -1.10
CA PRO A 926 -37.44 -43.96 -1.20
C PRO A 926 -38.74 -44.10 -0.39
N ASN A 927 -39.64 -45.00 -0.81
CA ASN A 927 -40.85 -45.37 -0.06
C ASN A 927 -41.24 -46.83 -0.40
N PRO A 928 -41.08 -47.81 0.51
CA PRO A 928 -40.65 -47.66 1.90
C PRO A 928 -39.21 -47.15 2.06
N PHE A 929 -38.94 -46.42 3.16
CA PHE A 929 -37.60 -45.90 3.48
C PHE A 929 -37.01 -46.50 4.75
N ARG A 930 -35.67 -46.52 4.86
CA ARG A 930 -34.92 -46.96 6.04
C ARG A 930 -34.41 -45.80 6.88
N ASP A 931 -33.53 -45.01 6.28
CA ASP A 931 -32.81 -43.93 6.95
C ASP A 931 -33.50 -42.58 6.71
N GLN A 932 -33.80 -42.25 5.45
CA GLN A 932 -34.48 -41.00 5.09
C GLN A 932 -35.37 -41.17 3.85
N THR A 933 -36.33 -40.26 3.67
CA THR A 933 -37.17 -40.14 2.47
C THR A 933 -37.25 -38.67 2.05
N VAL A 934 -37.36 -38.41 0.75
CA VAL A 934 -37.50 -37.06 0.18
C VAL A 934 -38.90 -36.90 -0.37
N PHE A 935 -39.62 -35.87 0.06
CA PHE A 935 -40.90 -35.47 -0.51
C PHE A 935 -40.69 -34.54 -1.69
N ALA A 936 -41.20 -34.91 -2.86
CA ALA A 936 -41.13 -34.08 -4.07
C ALA A 936 -42.51 -33.48 -4.39
N TYR A 937 -42.54 -32.18 -4.70
CA TYR A 937 -43.74 -31.46 -5.10
C TYR A 937 -43.43 -30.36 -6.12
N GLU A 938 -44.47 -29.93 -6.84
CA GLU A 938 -44.39 -28.83 -7.81
C GLU A 938 -45.49 -27.80 -7.52
N LEU A 939 -45.11 -26.52 -7.51
CA LEU A 939 -46.00 -25.37 -7.38
C LEU A 939 -46.18 -24.67 -8.73
N THR A 940 -47.42 -24.39 -9.12
CA THR A 940 -47.69 -23.70 -10.41
C THR A 940 -47.60 -22.17 -10.30
N ALA A 941 -47.68 -21.62 -9.09
CA ALA A 941 -47.46 -20.20 -8.79
C ALA A 941 -46.92 -20.04 -7.35
N GLN A 942 -46.46 -18.82 -7.00
CA GLN A 942 -45.84 -18.54 -5.71
C GLN A 942 -46.86 -18.71 -4.58
N ALA A 943 -46.48 -19.45 -3.53
CA ALA A 943 -47.24 -19.62 -2.31
C ALA A 943 -46.83 -18.59 -1.25
N GLU A 944 -47.74 -18.25 -0.34
CA GLU A 944 -47.43 -17.44 0.85
C GLU A 944 -47.01 -18.29 2.05
N ASP A 945 -47.49 -19.54 2.09
CA ASP A 945 -47.33 -20.44 3.21
C ASP A 945 -47.30 -21.89 2.70
N ILE A 946 -46.40 -22.69 3.27
CA ILE A 946 -46.30 -24.14 3.05
C ILE A 946 -46.08 -24.85 4.38
N SER A 947 -46.77 -25.97 4.56
CA SER A 947 -46.48 -26.89 5.66
C SER A 947 -46.64 -28.36 5.23
N LEU A 948 -45.74 -29.18 5.75
CA LEU A 948 -45.83 -30.64 5.70
C LEU A 948 -46.00 -31.18 7.12
N LYS A 949 -47.06 -31.95 7.37
CA LYS A 949 -47.29 -32.62 8.66
C LYS A 949 -47.33 -34.13 8.47
N ILE A 950 -46.64 -34.86 9.33
CA ILE A 950 -46.55 -36.32 9.32
C ILE A 950 -47.29 -36.88 10.53
N PHE A 951 -48.11 -37.90 10.34
CA PHE A 951 -48.99 -38.49 11.33
C PHE A 951 -48.86 -40.02 11.37
N THR A 952 -49.09 -40.61 12.54
CA THR A 952 -49.32 -42.05 12.68
C THR A 952 -50.67 -42.46 12.07
N VAL A 953 -50.92 -43.77 11.89
CA VAL A 953 -52.23 -44.30 11.46
C VAL A 953 -53.36 -43.90 12.42
N SER A 954 -53.06 -43.72 13.71
CA SER A 954 -54.02 -43.26 14.72
C SER A 954 -54.25 -41.74 14.74
N GLY A 955 -53.58 -40.98 13.86
CA GLY A 955 -53.73 -39.52 13.76
C GLY A 955 -52.85 -38.71 14.71
N ARG A 956 -51.90 -39.34 15.43
CA ARG A 956 -50.93 -38.62 16.27
C ARG A 956 -49.92 -37.89 15.39
N LEU A 957 -49.73 -36.59 15.62
CA LEU A 957 -48.70 -35.80 14.94
C LEU A 957 -47.31 -36.32 15.35
N VAL A 958 -46.49 -36.63 14.35
CA VAL A 958 -45.12 -37.13 14.49
C VAL A 958 -44.13 -36.01 14.27
N ARG A 959 -44.29 -35.26 13.17
CA ARG A 959 -43.41 -34.14 12.82
C ARG A 959 -44.15 -33.11 11.98
N ARG A 960 -43.70 -31.86 12.05
CA ARG A 960 -44.16 -30.72 11.26
C ARG A 960 -42.94 -30.04 10.65
N PHE A 961 -43.07 -29.66 9.39
CA PHE A 961 -42.13 -28.81 8.66
C PHE A 961 -42.89 -27.57 8.17
N GLU A 962 -42.26 -26.41 8.32
CA GLU A 962 -42.65 -25.12 7.76
C GLU A 962 -41.58 -24.61 6.80
N ALA A 963 -41.82 -23.55 6.05
CA ALA A 963 -40.90 -23.04 5.02
C ALA A 963 -39.43 -22.92 5.49
N LEU A 964 -39.19 -22.49 6.74
CA LEU A 964 -37.82 -22.35 7.28
C LEU A 964 -37.10 -23.69 7.55
N ASP A 965 -37.85 -24.79 7.62
CA ASP A 965 -37.30 -26.13 7.88
C ASP A 965 -36.81 -26.84 6.60
N PHE A 966 -37.00 -26.24 5.42
CA PHE A 966 -36.55 -26.77 4.13
C PHE A 966 -35.07 -26.45 3.92
N LEU A 967 -34.20 -27.02 4.75
CA LEU A 967 -32.76 -26.69 4.78
C LEU A 967 -32.04 -26.89 3.43
N ASP A 968 -32.56 -27.79 2.59
CA ASP A 968 -32.03 -28.11 1.27
C ASP A 968 -32.65 -27.27 0.13
N ASP A 969 -33.69 -26.47 0.41
CA ASP A 969 -34.38 -25.60 -0.55
C ASP A 969 -34.48 -24.16 -0.02
N PRO A 970 -33.71 -23.21 -0.57
CA PRO A 970 -33.68 -21.83 -0.08
C PRO A 970 -34.97 -21.04 -0.30
N ASP A 971 -35.85 -21.48 -1.21
CA ASP A 971 -37.10 -20.77 -1.54
C ASP A 971 -38.26 -21.78 -1.80
N PRO A 972 -38.76 -22.47 -0.77
CA PRO A 972 -39.77 -23.54 -0.91
C PRO A 972 -41.19 -23.03 -1.24
N LEU A 973 -41.34 -21.72 -1.45
CA LEU A 973 -42.60 -21.05 -1.74
C LEU A 973 -42.69 -20.59 -3.20
N GLU A 974 -41.60 -20.65 -3.95
CA GLU A 974 -41.58 -20.23 -5.35
C GLU A 974 -42.30 -21.24 -6.28
N PRO A 975 -42.71 -20.85 -7.50
CA PRO A 975 -43.18 -21.80 -8.50
C PRO A 975 -42.05 -22.74 -8.98
N GLY A 976 -42.41 -23.99 -9.30
CA GLY A 976 -41.50 -25.00 -9.84
C GLY A 976 -41.39 -26.25 -8.97
N TYR A 977 -40.36 -27.06 -9.21
CA TYR A 977 -40.09 -28.31 -8.50
C TYR A 977 -39.32 -28.08 -7.18
N HIS A 978 -39.72 -28.79 -6.13
CA HIS A 978 -39.18 -28.68 -4.78
C HIS A 978 -39.05 -30.04 -4.09
N GLU A 979 -38.09 -30.13 -3.17
CA GLU A 979 -37.83 -31.31 -2.36
C GLU A 979 -37.74 -30.97 -0.87
N LEU A 980 -38.18 -31.90 -0.02
CA LEU A 980 -38.02 -31.83 1.44
C LEU A 980 -37.57 -33.18 1.99
N THR A 981 -36.43 -33.21 2.68
CA THR A 981 -35.88 -34.42 3.29
C THR A 981 -36.46 -34.64 4.69
N TRP A 982 -36.91 -35.87 4.97
CA TRP A 982 -37.20 -36.35 6.32
C TRP A 982 -36.30 -37.53 6.68
N ASP A 983 -35.56 -37.38 7.77
CA ASP A 983 -34.61 -38.32 8.38
C ASP A 983 -35.27 -39.43 9.23
N GLY A 984 -36.60 -39.55 9.17
CA GLY A 984 -37.33 -40.55 9.96
C GLY A 984 -37.39 -40.26 11.47
N THR A 985 -37.09 -39.05 11.94
CA THR A 985 -37.22 -38.71 13.35
C THR A 985 -38.47 -37.87 13.66
N ASP A 986 -38.98 -37.95 14.89
CA ASP A 986 -40.13 -37.16 15.37
C ASP A 986 -39.72 -35.72 15.78
N GLY A 987 -40.66 -34.95 16.34
CA GLY A 987 -40.41 -33.57 16.77
C GLY A 987 -39.37 -33.39 17.88
N ASN A 988 -38.97 -34.46 18.58
CA ASN A 988 -37.92 -34.44 19.60
C ASN A 988 -36.56 -34.93 19.05
N GLY A 989 -36.50 -35.29 17.76
CA GLY A 989 -35.32 -35.90 17.15
C GLY A 989 -35.18 -37.39 17.42
N GLU A 990 -36.22 -38.06 17.94
CA GLU A 990 -36.21 -39.50 18.20
C GLU A 990 -36.67 -40.31 16.97
N ASP A 991 -36.08 -41.48 16.81
CA ASP A 991 -36.36 -42.38 15.71
C ASP A 991 -37.79 -42.94 15.73
N VAL A 992 -38.58 -42.74 14.66
CA VAL A 992 -39.93 -43.31 14.57
C VAL A 992 -39.92 -44.83 14.33
N ALA A 993 -40.93 -45.56 14.82
CA ALA A 993 -41.01 -47.02 14.65
C ALA A 993 -41.28 -47.46 13.19
N ASN A 994 -41.01 -48.74 12.89
CA ASN A 994 -41.43 -49.36 11.63
C ASN A 994 -42.96 -49.28 11.50
N GLY A 995 -43.45 -48.92 10.31
CA GLY A 995 -44.88 -48.83 10.06
C GLY A 995 -45.26 -47.82 8.98
N VAL A 996 -46.58 -47.66 8.82
CA VAL A 996 -47.17 -46.73 7.86
C VAL A 996 -47.49 -45.40 8.55
N TYR A 997 -47.15 -44.31 7.88
CA TYR A 997 -47.42 -42.94 8.27
C TYR A 997 -48.19 -42.23 7.16
N TYR A 998 -48.91 -41.18 7.51
CA TYR A 998 -49.59 -40.29 6.57
C TYR A 998 -48.92 -38.93 6.60
N PHE A 999 -48.79 -38.29 5.44
CA PHE A 999 -48.39 -36.89 5.39
C PHE A 999 -49.48 -36.04 4.78
N LYS A 1000 -49.52 -34.77 5.18
CA LYS A 1000 -50.40 -33.75 4.63
C LYS A 1000 -49.58 -32.53 4.25
N PHE A 1001 -49.48 -32.26 2.95
CA PHE A 1001 -49.05 -30.96 2.44
C PHE A 1001 -50.21 -29.98 2.49
N THR A 1002 -49.91 -28.75 2.87
CA THR A 1002 -50.83 -27.62 2.82
C THR A 1002 -50.08 -26.43 2.26
N VAL A 1003 -50.56 -25.86 1.15
CA VAL A 1003 -50.05 -24.61 0.59
C VAL A 1003 -51.18 -23.58 0.50
N LYS A 1004 -50.82 -22.30 0.58
CA LYS A 1004 -51.77 -21.19 0.44
C LYS A 1004 -51.18 -20.12 -0.45
N ASP A 1005 -52.04 -19.52 -1.26
CA ASP A 1005 -51.83 -18.18 -1.80
C ASP A 1005 -52.86 -17.22 -1.17
N ASN A 1006 -52.86 -15.98 -1.65
CA ASN A 1006 -53.80 -14.93 -1.23
C ASN A 1006 -55.30 -15.26 -1.45
N ARG A 1007 -55.63 -16.29 -2.25
CA ARG A 1007 -56.98 -16.55 -2.75
C ARG A 1007 -57.49 -17.95 -2.40
N LYS A 1008 -56.61 -18.92 -2.17
CA LYS A 1008 -56.91 -20.35 -2.17
C LYS A 1008 -55.93 -21.11 -1.27
N LYS A 1009 -56.48 -22.08 -0.54
CA LYS A 1009 -55.73 -23.07 0.24
C LYS A 1009 -55.86 -24.43 -0.42
N ILE A 1010 -54.75 -25.13 -0.62
CA ILE A 1010 -54.71 -26.46 -1.24
C ILE A 1010 -54.09 -27.45 -0.26
N GLU A 1011 -54.72 -28.61 -0.11
CA GLU A 1011 -54.26 -29.68 0.76
C GLU A 1011 -54.14 -31.00 -0.01
N LYS A 1012 -53.02 -31.70 0.16
CA LYS A 1012 -52.77 -33.00 -0.46
C LYS A 1012 -52.26 -33.98 0.60
N ILE A 1013 -52.79 -35.19 0.61
CA ILE A 1013 -52.44 -36.24 1.58
C ILE A 1013 -51.77 -37.39 0.84
N GLY A 1014 -50.71 -37.95 1.43
CA GLY A 1014 -50.07 -39.16 0.93
C GLY A 1014 -49.66 -40.12 2.05
N LYS A 1015 -49.07 -41.25 1.67
CA LYS A 1015 -48.67 -42.35 2.56
C LYS A 1015 -47.18 -42.59 2.50
N ILE A 1016 -46.57 -42.89 3.64
CA ILE A 1016 -45.16 -43.24 3.78
C ILE A 1016 -45.07 -44.57 4.53
N ALA A 1017 -44.14 -45.44 4.16
CA ALA A 1017 -43.79 -46.62 4.93
C ALA A 1017 -42.33 -46.53 5.41
N ARG A 1018 -42.11 -46.71 6.72
CA ARG A 1018 -40.77 -46.88 7.30
C ARG A 1018 -40.51 -48.37 7.57
N ILE A 1019 -39.37 -48.85 7.10
CA ILE A 1019 -38.84 -50.19 7.39
C ILE A 1019 -37.45 -50.02 8.00
N LYS A 1020 -37.13 -50.67 9.11
CA LYS A 1020 -35.76 -50.77 9.61
C LYS A 1020 -35.09 -52.00 9.02
#